data_AF-A0A556QSF0-F1
#
_entry.id   AF-A0A556QSF0-F1
#
_cell.length_a   1.000
_cell.length_b   1.000
_cell.length_c   1.000
_cell.angle_alpha   90.00
_cell.angle_beta   90.00
_cell.angle_gamma   90.00
#
_symmetry.space_group_name_H-M   'P 1'
#
loop_
_entity.id
_entity.type
_entity.pdbx_description
1 polymer ?
#
loop_
_entity_poly.entity_id
_entity_poly.type
_entity_poly.pdbx_seq_one_letter_code
_entity_poly.pdbx_strand_id
1 'polypeptide(L)'
;MNTQIKPPLRRRPLSGFLFATLVAPLVALSSATAATYYQSVNQNGAGSWDILSSWNTAADGTGTAPVSINSADDYVCNGTAWVLRTPGPASTFGGKTLTLGPKTHSLLVKSGAALSTIPNLVTQNGTALKSGSNTSTLTITSYLNVSGTTLIANGTGTNNLFPLTIGTLTGAGNFNLTGGATATLKLTITDATSYTGKITLTTGKLEFLNAMSSGGALVVTTASDVILNQTVTFTGLTVAGVVKTPGTYTAASLGFTGTGSIVVRTPATWYLTTSQTGAQDWTVAYKTQWNTNTSGTGATAPSINIVDTYSVSVGSNVLRTPATSSTFTGGTLSLAGSGKLLLLGTGTAISSATKMVSTGGTIEAGTAVRNLDVDTYSRPSGTTTLSTGAGGVLNLFVGDLSGPGNFSVSGAGQFTPRIDHGNAYTGTFTVNSGATLAVQTKLASSGRLTVNTGGNVILNDWIYVTGLTVNGSVKPAGVHTAASLGFSGTGSVAVFNRDLSGPPQLFGVNFAGAEFSGFAFWQTNAAMWDYYKNKGLTLIRIPIKWERVQSVAFGAVDFTNLDALVALANARDMKIMWDLHNYNSYSGNQVGSAAVPYTALADLWTKIADRYKNEPSTYGYDLMNEPSGTLENWSAAAQVTVDAIRKVDQRNYVIVEGMSYSSANRWPNVSGSLDIKDPVGRLIYSAHSYWDYQSNPYASPAYFGSDGNYRSDDVPNPNSGINHVAPFVAWLQTRPYAHGNIGEFCVPNNYYQAGWNEALDNFLAYARDNNLSTNYWAAGNNWTTSSTVCQPQPFPGTDKPQMAVLEAYNNFDTWTNQDIGTVITAGNASYAGGTFTVQGAGWDIWNTADSFHFVHQPVSGDCTITARIVSRSATPANSVTGVMIRESLAADSKHALMSLTTNGWVDLGYRLTTAGGSGHSGGVSGITLPYWVRLVRSGNTFKGYRAADVGGAPASWVQHGATQTITMTAPTIYIGLPVCGKSGGTLSTATIDNVTVTTP
;
A
#
# COMPACT_ATOMS: atom_id res chain seq x y z
N MET A 1 21.74 -43.96 -16.95
CA MET A 1 21.25 -44.88 -15.91
C MET A 1 20.41 -44.05 -14.95
N ASN A 2 19.09 -44.26 -14.83
CA ASN A 2 18.38 -45.42 -14.26
C ASN A 2 18.39 -45.39 -12.72
N THR A 3 17.27 -45.56 -12.00
CA THR A 3 15.83 -45.63 -12.38
C THR A 3 14.95 -45.34 -11.15
N GLN A 4 13.62 -45.35 -11.32
CA GLN A 4 12.63 -45.51 -10.24
C GLN A 4 12.92 -46.74 -9.34
N ILE A 5 12.30 -46.82 -8.14
CA ILE A 5 11.31 -47.87 -7.79
C ILE A 5 10.68 -47.68 -6.37
N LYS A 6 9.45 -48.21 -6.23
CA LYS A 6 8.59 -48.42 -5.02
C LYS A 6 9.26 -49.36 -3.97
N PRO A 7 8.74 -49.70 -2.74
CA PRO A 7 7.38 -50.21 -2.50
C PRO A 7 6.86 -50.00 -1.02
N PRO A 8 6.04 -50.86 -0.31
CA PRO A 8 4.94 -50.35 0.53
C PRO A 8 4.78 -51.06 1.92
N LEU A 9 3.56 -51.01 2.51
CA LEU A 9 2.91 -52.00 3.42
C LEU A 9 3.05 -51.92 4.97
N ARG A 10 1.90 -51.61 5.62
CA ARG A 10 1.37 -52.22 6.88
C ARG A 10 2.15 -51.89 8.18
N ARG A 11 1.65 -52.08 9.42
CA ARG A 11 0.49 -52.82 10.02
C ARG A 11 -0.31 -51.87 10.97
N ARG A 12 -1.63 -51.97 11.24
CA ARG A 12 -2.47 -53.03 11.90
C ARG A 12 -2.12 -53.21 13.41
N PRO A 13 -3.03 -53.64 14.35
CA PRO A 13 -4.41 -54.15 14.15
C PRO A 13 -5.50 -53.95 15.29
N LEU A 14 -6.76 -54.38 15.03
CA LEU A 14 -7.77 -55.02 15.94
C LEU A 14 -8.39 -54.23 17.14
N SER A 15 -9.58 -54.55 17.72
CA SER A 15 -10.61 -55.61 17.50
C SER A 15 -11.99 -55.34 18.17
N GLY A 16 -13.09 -55.92 17.62
CA GLY A 16 -14.41 -56.17 18.27
C GLY A 16 -15.62 -55.75 17.40
N PHE A 17 -16.56 -56.58 16.86
CA PHE A 17 -17.44 -57.69 17.33
C PHE A 17 -18.73 -57.21 18.06
N LEU A 18 -19.98 -57.66 17.79
CA LEU A 18 -20.53 -58.66 16.82
C LEU A 18 -22.11 -58.62 16.69
N PHE A 19 -22.67 -58.64 15.45
CA PHE A 19 -24.01 -59.18 15.00
C PHE A 19 -25.35 -58.57 15.53
N ALA A 20 -26.54 -58.65 14.89
CA ALA A 20 -27.02 -59.07 13.53
C ALA A 20 -28.37 -58.31 13.20
N THR A 21 -29.45 -58.71 12.49
CA THR A 21 -30.01 -59.98 11.93
C THR A 21 -31.00 -59.73 10.74
N LEU A 22 -32.13 -60.47 10.61
CA LEU A 22 -33.14 -60.51 9.50
C LEU A 22 -34.57 -60.14 10.04
N VAL A 23 -35.72 -60.14 9.34
CA VAL A 23 -36.32 -60.89 8.18
C VAL A 23 -37.40 -60.02 7.48
N ALA A 24 -37.82 -60.37 6.25
CA ALA A 24 -38.95 -59.76 5.52
C ALA A 24 -40.05 -60.78 5.10
N PRO A 25 -41.33 -60.39 5.04
CA PRO A 25 -42.38 -61.17 4.35
C PRO A 25 -43.21 -60.37 3.31
N LEU A 26 -43.83 -61.10 2.38
CA LEU A 26 -44.82 -60.61 1.41
C LEU A 26 -46.23 -61.00 1.89
N VAL A 27 -47.19 -60.07 1.93
CA VAL A 27 -48.62 -60.36 2.18
C VAL A 27 -49.49 -59.47 1.30
N ALA A 28 -50.58 -60.02 0.76
CA ALA A 28 -51.59 -59.28 0.00
C ALA A 28 -52.95 -59.30 0.72
N LEU A 29 -53.66 -58.18 0.64
CA LEU A 29 -55.12 -58.01 0.82
C LEU A 29 -55.81 -58.71 2.01
N SER A 30 -56.19 -57.91 3.00
CA SER A 30 -57.43 -58.12 3.76
C SER A 30 -58.45 -57.03 3.41
N SER A 31 -59.72 -57.40 3.30
CA SER A 31 -60.79 -56.52 2.79
C SER A 31 -61.49 -55.76 3.92
N ALA A 32 -61.17 -54.48 4.07
CA ALA A 32 -62.04 -53.52 4.75
C ALA A 32 -62.77 -52.69 3.69
N THR A 33 -64.11 -52.78 3.63
CA THR A 33 -64.93 -51.98 2.72
C THR A 33 -64.99 -50.54 3.23
N ALA A 34 -64.06 -49.70 2.78
CA ALA A 34 -64.12 -48.26 3.02
C ALA A 34 -65.43 -47.69 2.46
N ALA A 35 -66.21 -47.02 3.30
CA ALA A 35 -67.47 -46.41 2.91
C ALA A 35 -67.19 -45.15 2.06
N THR A 36 -67.28 -45.27 0.73
CA THR A 36 -66.98 -44.15 -0.17
C THR A 36 -68.08 -43.09 -0.14
N TYR A 37 -67.92 -42.08 0.72
CA TYR A 37 -68.83 -40.94 0.80
C TYR A 37 -68.65 -39.99 -0.40
N TYR A 38 -69.63 -39.98 -1.31
CA TYR A 38 -69.70 -39.04 -2.42
C TYR A 38 -70.59 -37.84 -2.05
N GLN A 39 -70.01 -36.64 -1.87
CA GLN A 39 -70.80 -35.41 -1.83
C GLN A 39 -71.15 -34.96 -3.26
N SER A 40 -72.35 -34.41 -3.47
CA SER A 40 -72.85 -33.97 -4.78
C SER A 40 -73.79 -32.78 -4.63
N VAL A 41 -73.33 -31.57 -4.96
CA VAL A 41 -74.16 -30.35 -4.98
C VAL A 41 -73.75 -29.47 -6.16
N ASN A 42 -74.61 -29.41 -7.20
CA ASN A 42 -74.41 -28.58 -8.37
C ASN A 42 -75.17 -27.25 -8.20
N GLN A 43 -74.52 -26.10 -8.38
CA GLN A 43 -75.21 -24.81 -8.39
C GLN A 43 -74.68 -23.90 -9.50
N ASN A 44 -75.63 -23.40 -10.29
CA ASN A 44 -75.42 -22.45 -11.38
C ASN A 44 -75.07 -21.06 -10.84
N GLY A 45 -74.36 -20.25 -11.63
CA GLY A 45 -73.78 -19.00 -11.16
C GLY A 45 -74.80 -17.88 -10.91
N ALA A 46 -74.99 -17.49 -9.64
CA ALA A 46 -75.57 -16.20 -9.25
C ALA A 46 -75.19 -15.78 -7.80
N GLY A 47 -74.20 -14.90 -7.66
CA GLY A 47 -74.13 -13.81 -6.65
C GLY A 47 -74.12 -14.06 -5.12
N SER A 48 -74.74 -15.12 -4.58
CA SER A 48 -74.95 -15.30 -3.12
C SER A 48 -74.03 -16.35 -2.49
N TRP A 49 -73.76 -16.22 -1.19
CA TRP A 49 -72.82 -17.04 -0.41
C TRP A 49 -73.48 -17.77 0.76
N ASP A 50 -74.61 -18.43 0.51
CA ASP A 50 -75.37 -19.12 1.55
C ASP A 50 -74.64 -20.29 2.21
N ILE A 51 -75.04 -20.58 3.45
CA ILE A 51 -74.57 -21.70 4.26
C ILE A 51 -75.55 -22.87 4.03
N LEU A 52 -75.13 -23.87 3.26
CA LEU A 52 -75.86 -25.13 3.15
C LEU A 52 -75.82 -25.87 4.50
N SER A 53 -76.99 -26.26 5.00
CA SER A 53 -77.22 -26.70 6.38
C SER A 53 -77.16 -28.22 6.60
N SER A 54 -77.06 -29.02 5.53
CA SER A 54 -77.08 -30.49 5.57
C SER A 54 -75.77 -31.13 5.10
N TRP A 55 -75.38 -32.21 5.77
CA TRP A 55 -74.35 -33.15 5.33
C TRP A 55 -74.97 -34.55 5.36
N ASN A 56 -74.83 -35.33 4.28
CA ASN A 56 -75.34 -36.70 4.27
C ASN A 56 -74.36 -37.67 4.93
N THR A 57 -74.85 -38.35 5.96
CA THR A 57 -74.29 -39.61 6.48
C THR A 57 -75.45 -40.60 6.56
N ALA A 58 -75.33 -41.76 5.89
CA ALA A 58 -76.44 -42.65 5.50
C ALA A 58 -77.35 -42.11 4.38
N ALA A 59 -78.23 -42.99 3.87
CA ALA A 59 -78.85 -42.87 2.54
C ALA A 59 -80.25 -42.21 2.52
N ASP A 60 -80.78 -41.84 3.68
CA ASP A 60 -82.15 -41.34 3.92
C ASP A 60 -82.22 -39.85 4.31
N GLY A 61 -81.08 -39.21 4.61
CA GLY A 61 -80.91 -37.77 4.40
C GLY A 61 -81.31 -36.81 5.53
N THR A 62 -81.35 -37.26 6.80
CA THR A 62 -81.65 -36.38 7.96
C THR A 62 -80.47 -36.27 8.93
N GLY A 63 -79.62 -35.24 8.77
CA GLY A 63 -78.47 -35.00 9.65
C GLY A 63 -77.85 -33.60 9.55
N THR A 64 -77.36 -33.09 10.69
CA THR A 64 -76.66 -31.79 10.81
C THR A 64 -75.19 -31.87 10.39
N ALA A 65 -74.62 -30.73 10.01
CA ALA A 65 -73.21 -30.63 9.61
C ALA A 65 -72.25 -31.07 10.74
N PRO A 66 -71.25 -31.95 10.47
CA PRO A 66 -70.29 -32.41 11.46
C PRO A 66 -69.29 -31.32 11.81
N VAL A 67 -69.00 -31.17 13.11
CA VAL A 67 -68.03 -30.18 13.64
C VAL A 67 -66.58 -30.65 13.46
N SER A 68 -66.37 -31.94 13.21
CA SER A 68 -65.07 -32.57 12.94
C SER A 68 -65.20 -33.67 11.89
N ILE A 69 -64.15 -33.88 11.10
CA ILE A 69 -64.10 -34.93 10.07
C ILE A 69 -63.44 -36.16 10.69
N ASN A 70 -64.11 -37.32 10.60
CA ASN A 70 -63.76 -38.54 11.33
C ASN A 70 -62.35 -39.05 11.00
N SER A 71 -61.71 -39.74 11.94
CA SER A 71 -60.31 -40.18 11.85
C SER A 71 -60.10 -41.60 11.33
N ALA A 72 -61.17 -42.34 11.04
CA ALA A 72 -61.11 -43.71 10.55
C ALA A 72 -60.97 -43.83 9.02
N ASP A 73 -61.52 -42.88 8.27
CA ASP A 73 -61.86 -43.02 6.85
C ASP A 73 -60.88 -42.30 5.91
N ASP A 74 -60.59 -42.91 4.75
CA ASP A 74 -59.88 -42.25 3.65
C ASP A 74 -60.89 -41.66 2.65
N TYR A 75 -60.78 -40.35 2.39
CA TYR A 75 -61.82 -39.59 1.70
C TYR A 75 -61.50 -39.44 0.20
N VAL A 76 -62.16 -40.19 -0.67
CA VAL A 76 -61.89 -40.23 -2.12
C VAL A 76 -63.10 -39.73 -2.93
N CYS A 77 -62.96 -38.59 -3.62
CA CYS A 77 -64.09 -37.89 -4.25
C CYS A 77 -64.11 -37.95 -5.79
N ASN A 78 -64.43 -39.11 -6.38
CA ASN A 78 -64.36 -39.33 -7.85
C ASN A 78 -65.56 -38.80 -8.68
N GLY A 79 -66.26 -37.75 -8.22
CA GLY A 79 -67.51 -37.24 -8.79
C GLY A 79 -67.36 -36.24 -9.96
N THR A 80 -68.47 -35.61 -10.37
CA THR A 80 -68.47 -34.38 -11.20
C THR A 80 -68.01 -33.16 -10.38
N ALA A 81 -67.84 -31.99 -11.00
CA ALA A 81 -67.21 -30.82 -10.36
C ALA A 81 -67.93 -30.33 -9.09
N TRP A 82 -67.22 -30.30 -7.94
CA TRP A 82 -67.73 -29.93 -6.61
C TRP A 82 -66.78 -28.99 -5.85
N VAL A 83 -67.29 -28.34 -4.78
CA VAL A 83 -66.48 -27.52 -3.86
C VAL A 83 -66.65 -27.99 -2.41
N LEU A 84 -65.67 -28.73 -1.90
CA LEU A 84 -65.55 -29.06 -0.46
C LEU A 84 -65.18 -27.79 0.32
N ARG A 85 -65.81 -27.54 1.48
CA ARG A 85 -65.55 -26.36 2.33
C ARG A 85 -65.05 -26.80 3.71
N THR A 86 -64.11 -26.06 4.32
CA THR A 86 -63.63 -26.39 5.68
C THR A 86 -64.70 -26.12 6.75
N PRO A 87 -64.95 -27.05 7.69
CA PRO A 87 -66.02 -26.92 8.68
C PRO A 87 -65.62 -26.02 9.86
N GLY A 88 -65.95 -24.73 9.76
CA GLY A 88 -65.84 -23.78 10.87
C GLY A 88 -64.52 -23.01 10.96
N PRO A 89 -64.31 -22.24 12.05
CA PRO A 89 -63.16 -21.34 12.20
C PRO A 89 -61.85 -22.04 12.59
N ALA A 90 -61.89 -23.31 12.98
CA ALA A 90 -60.73 -24.18 13.04
C ALA A 90 -61.16 -25.61 12.70
N SER A 91 -60.41 -26.33 11.86
CA SER A 91 -60.82 -27.63 11.33
C SER A 91 -59.63 -28.57 11.15
N THR A 92 -59.54 -29.62 11.97
CA THR A 92 -58.56 -30.70 11.77
C THR A 92 -59.23 -31.88 11.08
N PHE A 93 -58.71 -32.29 9.93
CA PHE A 93 -59.05 -33.56 9.30
C PHE A 93 -58.33 -34.68 10.07
N GLY A 94 -58.97 -35.83 10.26
CA GLY A 94 -58.33 -36.96 10.95
C GLY A 94 -57.11 -37.53 10.21
N GLY A 95 -56.34 -38.40 10.87
CA GLY A 95 -55.01 -38.88 10.45
C GLY A 95 -54.90 -39.69 9.15
N LYS A 96 -55.97 -39.78 8.37
CA LYS A 96 -56.09 -40.50 7.10
C LYS A 96 -55.88 -39.60 5.88
N THR A 97 -56.10 -40.13 4.67
CA THR A 97 -55.77 -39.48 3.40
C THR A 97 -57.00 -38.89 2.72
N LEU A 98 -56.96 -37.58 2.46
CA LEU A 98 -57.91 -36.89 1.60
C LEU A 98 -57.41 -36.93 0.15
N THR A 99 -58.18 -37.51 -0.77
CA THR A 99 -57.83 -37.65 -2.20
C THR A 99 -58.84 -36.94 -3.10
N LEU A 100 -58.35 -35.96 -3.86
CA LEU A 100 -59.15 -35.11 -4.76
C LEU A 100 -58.77 -35.36 -6.23
N GLY A 101 -59.76 -35.64 -7.09
CA GLY A 101 -59.58 -35.93 -8.51
C GLY A 101 -60.71 -36.82 -9.05
N PRO A 102 -60.69 -37.27 -10.32
CA PRO A 102 -59.85 -36.85 -11.44
C PRO A 102 -60.53 -35.76 -12.31
N LYS A 103 -61.54 -35.08 -11.77
CA LYS A 103 -62.33 -34.01 -12.40
C LYS A 103 -62.15 -32.70 -11.62
N THR A 104 -62.72 -31.59 -12.12
CA THR A 104 -62.51 -30.21 -11.63
C THR A 104 -63.14 -29.91 -10.26
N HIS A 105 -62.63 -30.57 -9.22
CA HIS A 105 -63.02 -30.34 -7.83
C HIS A 105 -62.31 -29.12 -7.21
N SER A 106 -62.77 -28.67 -6.05
CA SER A 106 -62.10 -27.63 -5.27
C SER A 106 -62.20 -27.87 -3.76
N LEU A 107 -61.18 -27.43 -3.02
CA LEU A 107 -61.22 -27.27 -1.57
C LEU A 107 -61.20 -25.77 -1.24
N LEU A 108 -62.22 -25.26 -0.56
CA LEU A 108 -62.33 -23.86 -0.15
C LEU A 108 -62.13 -23.74 1.36
N VAL A 109 -61.06 -23.06 1.77
CA VAL A 109 -60.80 -22.71 3.17
C VAL A 109 -61.72 -21.55 3.55
N LYS A 110 -62.59 -21.74 4.55
CA LYS A 110 -63.61 -20.76 4.92
C LYS A 110 -62.98 -19.46 5.45
N SER A 111 -63.52 -18.33 4.99
CA SER A 111 -63.16 -16.98 5.44
C SER A 111 -63.20 -16.86 6.97
N GLY A 112 -62.12 -16.39 7.57
CA GLY A 112 -62.00 -16.25 9.04
C GLY A 112 -61.65 -17.55 9.77
N ALA A 113 -61.25 -18.62 9.07
CA ALA A 113 -60.66 -19.80 9.71
C ALA A 113 -59.21 -19.51 10.12
N ALA A 114 -58.96 -19.59 11.43
CA ALA A 114 -57.64 -19.36 12.02
C ALA A 114 -56.62 -20.43 11.59
N LEU A 115 -57.05 -21.70 11.54
CA LEU A 115 -56.26 -22.82 11.05
C LEU A 115 -57.14 -23.98 10.57
N SER A 116 -56.92 -24.47 9.35
CA SER A 116 -57.35 -25.80 8.93
C SER A 116 -56.13 -26.71 8.74
N THR A 117 -56.19 -27.95 9.23
CA THR A 117 -55.05 -28.89 9.21
C THR A 117 -55.44 -30.20 8.54
N ILE A 118 -54.67 -30.62 7.52
CA ILE A 118 -54.85 -31.88 6.79
C ILE A 118 -53.61 -32.77 6.97
N PRO A 119 -53.70 -33.93 7.64
CA PRO A 119 -52.55 -34.80 7.85
C PRO A 119 -51.96 -35.35 6.53
N ASN A 120 -52.79 -35.91 5.65
CA ASN A 120 -52.36 -36.42 4.35
C ASN A 120 -53.30 -35.93 3.24
N LEU A 121 -52.77 -35.20 2.25
CA LEU A 121 -53.50 -34.75 1.06
C LEU A 121 -52.91 -35.39 -0.20
N VAL A 122 -53.80 -35.83 -1.10
CA VAL A 122 -53.48 -36.26 -2.46
C VAL A 122 -54.34 -35.47 -3.44
N THR A 123 -53.75 -34.87 -4.47
CA THR A 123 -54.51 -34.15 -5.51
C THR A 123 -54.13 -34.58 -6.93
N GLN A 124 -55.15 -34.63 -7.79
CA GLN A 124 -55.07 -35.09 -9.17
C GLN A 124 -55.92 -34.17 -10.08
N ASN A 125 -55.53 -34.12 -11.36
CA ASN A 125 -56.26 -33.57 -12.51
C ASN A 125 -57.06 -32.28 -12.27
N GLY A 126 -56.37 -31.17 -12.00
CA GLY A 126 -56.99 -29.84 -12.02
C GLY A 126 -57.86 -29.50 -10.81
N THR A 127 -57.73 -30.25 -9.72
CA THR A 127 -58.23 -29.88 -8.38
C THR A 127 -57.79 -28.44 -8.03
N ALA A 128 -58.64 -27.63 -7.39
CA ALA A 128 -58.29 -26.26 -7.00
C ALA A 128 -58.42 -25.99 -5.48
N LEU A 129 -57.33 -25.65 -4.79
CA LEU A 129 -57.36 -25.18 -3.40
C LEU A 129 -57.57 -23.66 -3.38
N LYS A 130 -58.52 -23.15 -2.58
CA LYS A 130 -58.99 -21.76 -2.63
C LYS A 130 -59.10 -21.14 -1.25
N SER A 131 -58.79 -19.85 -1.11
CA SER A 131 -59.09 -19.07 0.09
C SER A 131 -60.51 -18.48 0.08
N GLY A 132 -61.03 -18.17 1.26
CA GLY A 132 -62.20 -17.30 1.43
C GLY A 132 -61.89 -15.81 1.23
N SER A 133 -62.85 -14.97 1.62
CA SER A 133 -62.81 -13.50 1.45
C SER A 133 -61.84 -12.76 2.37
N ASN A 134 -61.46 -13.35 3.50
CA ASN A 134 -60.47 -12.84 4.46
C ASN A 134 -59.31 -13.83 4.60
N THR A 135 -58.20 -13.38 5.21
CA THR A 135 -57.06 -14.24 5.57
C THR A 135 -57.50 -15.53 6.23
N SER A 136 -57.15 -16.68 5.64
CA SER A 136 -57.56 -18.01 6.09
C SER A 136 -56.41 -18.99 5.90
N THR A 137 -55.91 -19.60 6.97
CA THR A 137 -54.67 -20.42 6.93
C THR A 137 -54.97 -21.90 6.73
N LEU A 138 -54.23 -22.53 5.81
CA LEU A 138 -54.23 -23.99 5.61
C LEU A 138 -52.85 -24.58 5.93
N THR A 139 -52.84 -25.65 6.71
CA THR A 139 -51.66 -26.47 7.01
C THR A 139 -51.88 -27.88 6.51
N ILE A 140 -50.87 -28.47 5.87
CA ILE A 140 -50.90 -29.84 5.36
C ILE A 140 -49.63 -30.56 5.84
N THR A 141 -49.72 -31.69 6.55
CA THR A 141 -48.52 -32.36 7.07
C THR A 141 -47.77 -33.11 5.97
N SER A 142 -48.49 -33.88 5.15
CA SER A 142 -47.97 -34.60 3.99
C SER A 142 -48.83 -34.32 2.76
N TYR A 143 -48.20 -33.95 1.64
CA TYR A 143 -48.90 -33.63 0.40
C TYR A 143 -48.25 -34.34 -0.81
N LEU A 144 -49.02 -35.18 -1.50
CA LEU A 144 -48.72 -35.76 -2.81
C LEU A 144 -49.54 -35.07 -3.92
N ASN A 145 -48.90 -34.25 -4.76
CA ASN A 145 -49.55 -33.71 -5.97
C ASN A 145 -49.22 -34.63 -7.16
N VAL A 146 -50.20 -35.39 -7.63
CA VAL A 146 -50.01 -36.47 -8.61
C VAL A 146 -49.95 -35.92 -10.04
N SER A 147 -50.95 -35.12 -10.43
CA SER A 147 -51.14 -34.71 -11.83
C SER A 147 -51.68 -33.28 -12.04
N GLY A 148 -51.71 -32.46 -10.99
CA GLY A 148 -51.86 -31.01 -11.14
C GLY A 148 -52.95 -30.38 -10.27
N THR A 149 -52.62 -29.24 -9.67
CA THR A 149 -53.47 -28.51 -8.71
C THR A 149 -53.44 -27.01 -8.97
N THR A 150 -54.58 -26.33 -8.93
CA THR A 150 -54.66 -24.86 -8.97
C THR A 150 -54.70 -24.31 -7.54
N LEU A 151 -53.99 -23.22 -7.24
CA LEU A 151 -54.10 -22.51 -5.96
C LEU A 151 -54.70 -21.13 -6.22
N ILE A 152 -55.78 -20.75 -5.52
CA ILE A 152 -56.51 -19.50 -5.78
C ILE A 152 -56.73 -18.66 -4.53
N ALA A 153 -56.02 -17.53 -4.44
CA ALA A 153 -56.21 -16.53 -3.38
C ALA A 153 -57.35 -15.57 -3.77
N ASN A 154 -58.59 -15.99 -3.54
CA ASN A 154 -59.78 -15.47 -4.24
C ASN A 154 -60.78 -14.72 -3.34
N GLY A 155 -60.29 -13.79 -2.53
CA GLY A 155 -61.14 -12.79 -1.88
C GLY A 155 -61.57 -11.69 -2.85
N THR A 156 -62.65 -10.99 -2.52
CA THR A 156 -63.18 -9.82 -3.26
C THR A 156 -62.76 -8.48 -2.62
N GLY A 157 -61.83 -8.51 -1.66
CA GLY A 157 -61.36 -7.33 -0.92
C GLY A 157 -60.05 -6.75 -1.46
N THR A 158 -59.54 -5.73 -0.78
CA THR A 158 -58.29 -5.04 -1.14
C THR A 158 -57.02 -5.77 -0.68
N ASN A 159 -57.11 -6.70 0.28
CA ASN A 159 -55.98 -7.45 0.86
C ASN A 159 -56.26 -8.97 0.87
N ASN A 160 -56.32 -9.59 -0.30
CA ASN A 160 -56.64 -11.02 -0.44
C ASN A 160 -55.40 -11.88 -0.13
N LEU A 161 -55.29 -12.38 1.10
CA LEU A 161 -54.14 -13.15 1.59
C LEU A 161 -54.50 -14.62 1.84
N PHE A 162 -53.72 -15.55 1.29
CA PHE A 162 -53.84 -16.98 1.54
C PHE A 162 -52.50 -17.54 2.10
N PRO A 163 -52.40 -17.81 3.41
CA PRO A 163 -51.25 -18.52 3.98
C PRO A 163 -51.42 -20.03 3.84
N LEU A 164 -50.42 -20.69 3.25
CA LEU A 164 -50.36 -22.14 3.06
C LEU A 164 -49.05 -22.70 3.64
N THR A 165 -49.16 -23.61 4.60
CA THR A 165 -48.04 -24.34 5.21
C THR A 165 -48.07 -25.80 4.80
N ILE A 166 -46.95 -26.36 4.35
CA ILE A 166 -46.80 -27.77 4.02
C ILE A 166 -45.60 -28.35 4.79
N GLY A 167 -45.76 -29.52 5.41
CA GLY A 167 -44.66 -30.28 6.00
C GLY A 167 -43.79 -30.87 4.90
N THR A 168 -44.20 -32.02 4.36
CA THR A 168 -43.52 -32.70 3.25
C THR A 168 -44.34 -32.63 1.97
N LEU A 169 -43.76 -32.14 0.88
CA LEU A 169 -44.35 -32.10 -0.45
C LEU A 169 -43.67 -33.11 -1.39
N THR A 170 -44.47 -33.87 -2.14
CA THR A 170 -44.03 -34.95 -3.04
C THR A 170 -44.86 -35.02 -4.32
N GLY A 171 -44.37 -35.75 -5.33
CA GLY A 171 -45.07 -36.02 -6.58
C GLY A 171 -44.64 -35.13 -7.75
N ALA A 172 -45.29 -35.32 -8.90
CA ALA A 172 -44.92 -34.72 -10.19
C ALA A 172 -45.97 -33.75 -10.77
N GLY A 173 -47.15 -33.66 -10.15
CA GLY A 173 -48.21 -32.76 -10.58
C GLY A 173 -47.86 -31.29 -10.33
N ASN A 174 -48.12 -30.43 -11.31
CA ASN A 174 -47.82 -28.99 -11.20
C ASN A 174 -48.73 -28.28 -10.18
N PHE A 175 -48.27 -27.17 -9.62
CA PHE A 175 -49.14 -26.16 -9.01
C PHE A 175 -49.34 -24.99 -9.97
N ASN A 176 -50.57 -24.50 -10.10
CA ASN A 176 -50.94 -23.33 -10.91
C ASN A 176 -51.58 -22.27 -10.01
N LEU A 177 -50.83 -21.27 -9.60
CA LEU A 177 -51.25 -20.20 -8.71
C LEU A 177 -51.92 -19.10 -9.53
N THR A 178 -53.14 -18.71 -9.14
CA THR A 178 -53.98 -17.73 -9.84
C THR A 178 -54.71 -16.83 -8.83
N GLY A 179 -55.03 -15.61 -9.24
CA GLY A 179 -55.79 -14.67 -8.41
C GLY A 179 -55.94 -13.29 -9.06
N GLY A 180 -56.56 -12.34 -8.35
CA GLY A 180 -56.51 -10.93 -8.73
C GLY A 180 -55.09 -10.35 -8.59
N ALA A 181 -54.79 -9.25 -9.28
CA ALA A 181 -53.44 -8.63 -9.24
C ALA A 181 -53.00 -8.16 -7.83
N THR A 182 -53.94 -7.98 -6.89
CA THR A 182 -53.68 -7.65 -5.48
C THR A 182 -53.54 -8.89 -4.58
N ALA A 183 -53.91 -10.08 -5.05
CA ALA A 183 -53.94 -11.29 -4.24
C ALA A 183 -52.52 -11.81 -3.95
N THR A 184 -52.32 -12.33 -2.74
CA THR A 184 -51.01 -12.81 -2.26
C THR A 184 -51.13 -14.21 -1.66
N LEU A 185 -50.37 -15.18 -2.16
CA LEU A 185 -50.12 -16.45 -1.51
C LEU A 185 -48.86 -16.32 -0.65
N LYS A 186 -48.96 -16.56 0.66
CA LYS A 186 -47.78 -16.74 1.53
C LYS A 186 -47.55 -18.24 1.70
N LEU A 187 -46.38 -18.72 1.33
CA LEU A 187 -46.06 -20.15 1.25
C LEU A 187 -44.92 -20.52 2.20
N THR A 188 -45.17 -21.56 2.99
CA THR A 188 -44.20 -22.19 3.90
C THR A 188 -44.11 -23.67 3.54
N ILE A 189 -42.93 -24.20 3.23
CA ILE A 189 -42.74 -25.65 2.98
C ILE A 189 -41.48 -26.15 3.68
N THR A 190 -41.61 -27.12 4.58
CA THR A 190 -40.48 -27.64 5.37
C THR A 190 -39.56 -28.55 4.53
N ASP A 191 -40.13 -29.46 3.73
CA ASP A 191 -39.42 -30.30 2.77
C ASP A 191 -40.19 -30.43 1.45
N ALA A 192 -39.51 -30.18 0.33
CA ALA A 192 -40.01 -30.39 -1.03
C ALA A 192 -38.98 -31.12 -1.92
N THR A 193 -37.95 -31.72 -1.32
CA THR A 193 -36.80 -32.32 -2.05
C THR A 193 -37.24 -33.42 -3.01
N SER A 194 -38.27 -34.19 -2.62
CA SER A 194 -38.86 -35.29 -3.41
C SER A 194 -40.08 -34.87 -4.26
N TYR A 195 -40.38 -33.58 -4.34
CA TYR A 195 -41.35 -33.02 -5.31
C TYR A 195 -40.63 -32.64 -6.60
N THR A 196 -41.19 -33.02 -7.75
CA THR A 196 -40.60 -32.80 -9.09
C THR A 196 -41.50 -31.99 -10.03
N GLY A 197 -42.74 -31.69 -9.63
CA GLY A 197 -43.67 -30.87 -10.41
C GLY A 197 -43.26 -29.39 -10.50
N LYS A 198 -43.92 -28.64 -11.38
CA LYS A 198 -43.69 -27.20 -11.54
C LYS A 198 -44.64 -26.36 -10.70
N ILE A 199 -44.14 -25.39 -9.94
CA ILE A 199 -44.95 -24.32 -9.34
C ILE A 199 -45.03 -23.17 -10.34
N THR A 200 -46.23 -22.83 -10.82
CA THR A 200 -46.46 -21.82 -11.87
C THR A 200 -47.35 -20.70 -11.35
N LEU A 201 -46.90 -19.45 -11.35
CA LEU A 201 -47.68 -18.29 -10.92
C LEU A 201 -48.14 -17.45 -12.12
N THR A 202 -49.44 -17.53 -12.43
CA THR A 202 -50.06 -16.93 -13.61
C THR A 202 -50.56 -15.49 -13.39
N THR A 203 -51.04 -15.19 -12.19
CA THR A 203 -51.42 -13.83 -11.76
C THR A 203 -51.30 -13.68 -10.23
N GLY A 204 -51.08 -12.44 -9.77
CA GLY A 204 -51.00 -12.13 -8.34
C GLY A 204 -49.60 -12.33 -7.77
N LYS A 205 -49.48 -12.43 -6.44
CA LYS A 205 -48.19 -12.42 -5.73
C LYS A 205 -47.92 -13.73 -5.00
N LEU A 206 -46.66 -14.17 -5.01
CA LEU A 206 -46.17 -15.28 -4.18
C LEU A 206 -45.06 -14.80 -3.25
N GLU A 207 -45.15 -15.16 -1.98
CA GLU A 207 -44.16 -14.83 -0.95
C GLU A 207 -43.73 -16.09 -0.20
N PHE A 208 -42.42 -16.39 -0.18
CA PHE A 208 -41.88 -17.51 0.60
C PHE A 208 -41.48 -17.05 2.01
N LEU A 209 -42.00 -17.73 3.04
CA LEU A 209 -41.81 -17.36 4.44
C LEU A 209 -40.65 -18.10 5.14
N ASN A 210 -40.25 -19.27 4.62
CA ASN A 210 -39.11 -20.05 5.12
C ASN A 210 -38.14 -20.39 3.99
N ALA A 211 -36.93 -20.82 4.35
CA ALA A 211 -35.98 -21.37 3.39
C ALA A 211 -36.38 -22.81 3.01
N MET A 212 -36.30 -23.16 1.73
CA MET A 212 -36.71 -24.48 1.21
C MET A 212 -35.92 -24.92 -0.02
N SER A 213 -35.90 -26.23 -0.29
CA SER A 213 -35.31 -26.82 -1.50
C SER A 213 -36.28 -27.80 -2.15
N SER A 214 -36.40 -27.76 -3.48
CA SER A 214 -37.27 -28.64 -4.24
C SER A 214 -36.59 -29.28 -5.46
N GLY A 215 -36.93 -30.55 -5.72
CA GLY A 215 -36.56 -31.27 -6.94
C GLY A 215 -37.29 -30.80 -8.20
N GLY A 216 -38.31 -29.95 -8.06
CA GLY A 216 -39.14 -29.40 -9.13
C GLY A 216 -38.70 -28.00 -9.60
N ALA A 217 -39.54 -27.38 -10.43
CA ALA A 217 -39.23 -26.08 -11.03
C ALA A 217 -40.21 -24.97 -10.62
N LEU A 218 -39.76 -23.72 -10.64
CA LEU A 218 -40.59 -22.52 -10.42
C LEU A 218 -40.77 -21.73 -11.73
N VAL A 219 -42.00 -21.31 -12.02
CA VAL A 219 -42.40 -20.57 -13.22
C VAL A 219 -43.24 -19.35 -12.81
N VAL A 220 -42.95 -18.18 -13.37
CA VAL A 220 -43.63 -16.91 -13.05
C VAL A 220 -43.93 -16.15 -14.34
N THR A 221 -45.17 -15.72 -14.54
CA THR A 221 -45.60 -14.97 -15.75
C THR A 221 -45.61 -13.46 -15.57
N THR A 222 -45.77 -12.71 -16.67
CA THR A 222 -45.73 -11.23 -16.72
C THR A 222 -46.73 -10.50 -15.83
N ALA A 223 -47.87 -11.11 -15.50
CA ALA A 223 -48.93 -10.53 -14.66
C ALA A 223 -48.79 -10.85 -13.15
N SER A 224 -47.57 -11.21 -12.72
CA SER A 224 -47.31 -11.78 -11.39
C SER A 224 -46.11 -11.14 -10.67
N ASP A 225 -46.18 -11.10 -9.34
CA ASP A 225 -45.06 -10.72 -8.45
C ASP A 225 -44.49 -11.93 -7.70
N VAL A 226 -43.19 -11.95 -7.40
CA VAL A 226 -42.62 -12.83 -6.36
C VAL A 226 -41.80 -12.04 -5.34
N ILE A 227 -41.95 -12.38 -4.06
CA ILE A 227 -41.29 -11.79 -2.90
C ILE A 227 -40.46 -12.88 -2.23
N LEU A 228 -39.14 -12.67 -2.09
CA LEU A 228 -38.19 -13.68 -1.61
C LEU A 228 -37.53 -13.21 -0.32
N ASN A 229 -38.19 -13.48 0.81
CA ASN A 229 -37.69 -13.12 2.14
C ASN A 229 -36.65 -14.13 2.70
N GLN A 230 -36.42 -15.24 1.99
CA GLN A 230 -35.61 -16.39 2.42
C GLN A 230 -34.98 -17.12 1.22
N THR A 231 -33.93 -17.91 1.47
CA THR A 231 -33.25 -18.75 0.45
C THR A 231 -34.15 -19.89 -0.04
N VAL A 232 -34.49 -19.91 -1.34
CA VAL A 232 -35.29 -20.99 -1.95
C VAL A 232 -34.58 -21.61 -3.16
N THR A 233 -34.56 -22.94 -3.25
CA THR A 233 -33.86 -23.68 -4.32
C THR A 233 -34.84 -24.54 -5.13
N PHE A 234 -34.70 -24.51 -6.46
CA PHE A 234 -35.43 -25.32 -7.43
C PHE A 234 -34.46 -25.89 -8.47
N THR A 235 -34.79 -27.01 -9.10
CA THR A 235 -33.96 -27.63 -10.17
C THR A 235 -34.11 -26.93 -11.52
N GLY A 236 -35.19 -26.17 -11.70
CA GLY A 236 -35.38 -25.28 -12.84
C GLY A 236 -36.14 -24.02 -12.43
N LEU A 237 -35.92 -22.93 -13.17
CA LEU A 237 -36.53 -21.64 -12.90
C LEU A 237 -36.88 -20.93 -14.21
N THR A 238 -37.98 -20.18 -14.22
CA THR A 238 -38.47 -19.43 -15.39
C THR A 238 -39.24 -18.22 -14.89
N VAL A 239 -38.79 -17.00 -15.18
CA VAL A 239 -39.41 -15.77 -14.66
C VAL A 239 -39.60 -14.76 -15.77
N ALA A 240 -40.86 -14.36 -15.98
CA ALA A 240 -41.28 -13.25 -16.84
C ALA A 240 -42.06 -12.17 -16.07
N GLY A 241 -42.36 -12.39 -14.78
CA GLY A 241 -42.98 -11.43 -13.87
C GLY A 241 -41.96 -10.61 -13.06
N VAL A 242 -42.45 -9.82 -12.09
CA VAL A 242 -41.63 -8.86 -11.34
C VAL A 242 -41.22 -9.43 -9.97
N VAL A 243 -39.92 -9.58 -9.72
CA VAL A 243 -39.40 -10.01 -8.41
C VAL A 243 -39.08 -8.78 -7.56
N LYS A 244 -39.56 -8.74 -6.30
CA LYS A 244 -39.56 -7.53 -5.47
C LYS A 244 -38.71 -7.69 -4.20
N THR A 245 -37.40 -7.41 -4.37
CA THR A 245 -36.33 -7.16 -3.36
C THR A 245 -35.96 -8.30 -2.37
N PRO A 246 -34.72 -8.34 -1.83
CA PRO A 246 -33.41 -7.84 -2.32
C PRO A 246 -32.41 -9.00 -2.67
N GLY A 247 -31.37 -8.72 -3.48
CA GLY A 247 -30.64 -9.74 -4.27
C GLY A 247 -29.38 -10.40 -3.65
N THR A 248 -28.60 -11.20 -4.39
CA THR A 248 -28.59 -11.40 -5.88
C THR A 248 -28.04 -12.80 -6.26
N TYR A 249 -28.01 -13.12 -7.57
CA TYR A 249 -27.35 -14.29 -8.21
C TYR A 249 -28.09 -15.65 -7.98
N THR A 250 -27.90 -16.77 -8.71
CA THR A 250 -27.37 -17.08 -10.07
C THR A 250 -27.81 -18.53 -10.39
N ALA A 251 -28.26 -18.90 -11.59
CA ALA A 251 -27.51 -18.65 -12.83
C ALA A 251 -28.28 -18.08 -14.03
N ALA A 252 -29.60 -17.82 -13.94
CA ALA A 252 -30.25 -16.92 -14.90
C ALA A 252 -31.30 -15.97 -14.30
N SER A 253 -30.88 -14.72 -14.24
CA SER A 253 -31.63 -13.54 -13.85
C SER A 253 -31.23 -12.30 -14.68
N LEU A 254 -30.66 -12.34 -15.89
CA LEU A 254 -30.33 -13.39 -16.89
C LEU A 254 -31.49 -14.34 -17.32
N GLY A 255 -31.36 -15.03 -18.47
CA GLY A 255 -32.44 -15.87 -19.06
C GLY A 255 -32.10 -17.37 -19.15
N PHE A 256 -32.94 -18.24 -18.58
CA PHE A 256 -32.64 -19.67 -18.37
C PHE A 256 -32.97 -20.58 -19.57
N THR A 257 -32.18 -21.65 -19.71
CA THR A 257 -32.62 -22.95 -20.25
C THR A 257 -32.23 -24.07 -19.28
N GLY A 258 -32.72 -24.00 -18.03
CA GLY A 258 -32.34 -24.89 -16.91
C GLY A 258 -31.13 -24.39 -16.11
N THR A 259 -30.82 -25.08 -15.01
CA THR A 259 -29.97 -24.69 -13.85
C THR A 259 -30.68 -23.87 -12.75
N GLY A 260 -30.09 -23.85 -11.55
CA GLY A 260 -30.44 -23.07 -10.35
C GLY A 260 -29.14 -22.55 -9.70
N SER A 261 -29.11 -21.67 -8.69
CA SER A 261 -29.99 -21.51 -7.51
C SER A 261 -30.19 -20.02 -7.10
N ILE A 262 -30.67 -19.75 -5.87
CA ILE A 262 -30.93 -18.40 -5.31
C ILE A 262 -30.38 -18.31 -3.87
N VAL A 263 -29.89 -17.15 -3.45
CA VAL A 263 -29.46 -16.85 -2.07
C VAL A 263 -29.93 -15.45 -1.63
N VAL A 264 -30.42 -15.28 -0.38
CA VAL A 264 -30.90 -13.97 0.16
C VAL A 264 -30.52 -13.79 1.65
N ARG A 265 -29.90 -12.64 1.98
CA ARG A 265 -29.68 -12.02 3.32
C ARG A 265 -29.27 -10.54 3.08
N THR A 266 -29.50 -9.52 3.93
CA THR A 266 -30.13 -9.36 5.27
C THR A 266 -30.60 -7.88 5.41
N PRO A 267 -31.31 -7.41 6.47
CA PRO A 267 -32.00 -6.09 6.44
C PRO A 267 -31.09 -4.86 6.67
N ALA A 268 -30.39 -4.44 5.62
CA ALA A 268 -29.90 -3.07 5.38
C ALA A 268 -29.43 -2.95 3.90
N THR A 269 -29.25 -1.73 3.39
CA THR A 269 -28.65 -1.39 2.07
C THR A 269 -29.53 -1.68 0.83
N TRP A 270 -29.45 -0.83 -0.20
CA TRP A 270 -30.30 -0.81 -1.41
C TRP A 270 -29.48 -0.57 -2.70
N TYR A 271 -29.00 -1.65 -3.33
CA TYR A 271 -28.24 -1.57 -4.59
C TYR A 271 -29.13 -1.36 -5.81
N LEU A 272 -28.74 -0.45 -6.71
CA LEU A 272 -29.37 -0.25 -8.03
C LEU A 272 -28.34 -0.46 -9.15
N THR A 273 -28.60 -1.43 -10.05
CA THR A 273 -27.92 -1.52 -11.34
C THR A 273 -28.92 -1.88 -12.45
N THR A 274 -28.77 -1.25 -13.61
CA THR A 274 -29.38 -1.73 -14.87
C THR A 274 -28.41 -1.45 -16.01
N SER A 275 -28.38 -2.35 -16.99
CA SER A 275 -27.77 -2.09 -18.30
C SER A 275 -28.88 -2.02 -19.34
N GLN A 276 -28.89 -0.96 -20.15
CA GLN A 276 -29.80 -0.83 -21.29
C GLN A 276 -29.02 -0.39 -22.52
N THR A 277 -29.15 -1.14 -23.61
CA THR A 277 -28.59 -0.81 -24.91
C THR A 277 -29.49 0.18 -25.64
N GLY A 278 -29.51 1.43 -25.17
CA GLY A 278 -30.27 2.53 -25.76
C GLY A 278 -29.89 3.88 -25.15
N ALA A 279 -29.97 4.94 -25.94
CA ALA A 279 -29.75 6.30 -25.46
C ALA A 279 -31.03 6.83 -24.77
N GLN A 280 -31.03 6.86 -23.44
CA GLN A 280 -32.11 7.39 -22.60
C GLN A 280 -31.54 8.42 -21.60
N ASP A 281 -32.16 9.59 -21.51
CA ASP A 281 -31.86 10.54 -20.44
C ASP A 281 -32.65 10.13 -19.18
N TRP A 282 -31.91 9.65 -18.17
CA TRP A 282 -32.48 9.10 -16.93
C TRP A 282 -33.24 10.13 -16.07
N THR A 283 -33.27 11.42 -16.43
CA THR A 283 -34.21 12.37 -15.81
C THR A 283 -35.67 12.00 -16.02
N VAL A 284 -36.04 11.17 -17.02
CA VAL A 284 -37.44 10.83 -17.31
C VAL A 284 -38.03 9.79 -16.34
N ALA A 285 -37.26 8.78 -15.92
CA ALA A 285 -37.79 7.65 -15.14
C ALA A 285 -38.17 7.99 -13.67
N TYR A 286 -37.60 9.07 -13.11
CA TYR A 286 -37.90 9.57 -11.76
C TYR A 286 -38.66 10.92 -11.76
N LYS A 287 -39.14 11.36 -12.93
CA LYS A 287 -39.66 12.73 -13.16
C LYS A 287 -40.96 13.06 -12.42
N THR A 288 -41.61 12.07 -11.80
CA THR A 288 -42.86 12.21 -11.02
C THR A 288 -42.67 12.47 -9.52
N GLN A 289 -41.43 12.49 -8.99
CA GLN A 289 -41.17 12.89 -7.59
C GLN A 289 -40.08 13.95 -7.39
N TRP A 290 -39.45 14.49 -8.46
CA TRP A 290 -38.45 15.55 -8.30
C TRP A 290 -38.47 16.62 -9.42
N ASN A 291 -39.67 17.16 -9.66
CA ASN A 291 -40.02 18.42 -10.35
C ASN A 291 -39.44 18.79 -11.74
N THR A 292 -40.31 19.39 -12.55
CA THR A 292 -39.97 20.10 -13.78
C THR A 292 -39.46 21.52 -13.52
N ASN A 293 -38.27 21.86 -14.00
CA ASN A 293 -38.08 23.01 -14.90
C ASN A 293 -36.71 22.93 -15.64
N THR A 294 -36.61 23.57 -16.81
CA THR A 294 -35.38 23.70 -17.61
C THR A 294 -34.58 24.98 -17.32
N SER A 295 -35.06 25.85 -16.43
CA SER A 295 -34.34 27.00 -15.89
C SER A 295 -33.88 26.73 -14.45
N GLY A 296 -32.56 26.69 -14.20
CA GLY A 296 -32.01 26.14 -12.96
C GLY A 296 -32.00 27.10 -11.76
N THR A 297 -32.86 26.85 -10.77
CA THR A 297 -32.68 27.20 -9.34
C THR A 297 -33.54 26.29 -8.46
N GLY A 298 -32.93 25.68 -7.42
CA GLY A 298 -33.62 24.82 -6.44
C GLY A 298 -33.78 23.35 -6.87
N ALA A 299 -33.77 22.35 -5.99
CA ALA A 299 -33.64 22.37 -4.52
C ALA A 299 -32.53 21.40 -4.03
N THR A 300 -32.04 21.63 -2.81
CA THR A 300 -30.88 20.92 -2.22
C THR A 300 -31.26 19.60 -1.55
N ALA A 301 -30.49 18.53 -1.81
CA ALA A 301 -30.49 17.31 -1.00
C ALA A 301 -29.38 17.38 0.07
N PRO A 302 -29.62 17.09 1.36
CA PRO A 302 -28.63 17.34 2.42
C PRO A 302 -27.41 16.40 2.42
N SER A 303 -27.60 15.11 2.07
CA SER A 303 -26.53 14.11 2.01
C SER A 303 -26.99 12.84 1.27
N ILE A 304 -26.06 12.08 0.67
CA ILE A 304 -26.33 10.78 0.01
C ILE A 304 -25.77 9.67 0.91
N ASN A 305 -26.25 9.61 2.15
CA ASN A 305 -25.69 8.74 3.18
C ASN A 305 -26.14 7.27 2.96
N ILE A 306 -25.53 6.59 1.98
CA ILE A 306 -26.01 5.35 1.35
C ILE A 306 -24.86 4.36 1.14
N VAL A 307 -25.00 3.18 1.76
CA VAL A 307 -23.99 2.12 1.93
C VAL A 307 -23.97 1.16 0.72
N ASP A 308 -24.01 1.71 -0.50
CA ASP A 308 -24.31 0.95 -1.72
C ASP A 308 -23.38 1.26 -2.91
N THR A 309 -23.24 0.28 -3.80
CA THR A 309 -22.35 0.31 -4.96
C THR A 309 -23.07 0.84 -6.20
N TYR A 310 -22.82 2.11 -6.54
CA TYR A 310 -23.39 2.78 -7.71
C TYR A 310 -22.63 2.41 -8.98
N SER A 311 -23.24 1.69 -9.93
CA SER A 311 -22.59 1.35 -11.21
C SER A 311 -23.16 2.13 -12.38
N VAL A 312 -22.35 2.99 -13.00
CA VAL A 312 -22.66 3.69 -14.25
C VAL A 312 -21.93 3.01 -15.41
N SER A 313 -22.61 2.11 -16.10
CA SER A 313 -22.03 1.30 -17.18
C SER A 313 -22.87 1.32 -18.45
N VAL A 314 -22.20 1.63 -19.59
CA VAL A 314 -22.67 1.50 -20.99
C VAL A 314 -23.96 2.24 -21.38
N GLY A 315 -23.93 2.97 -22.50
CA GLY A 315 -25.01 3.85 -22.96
C GLY A 315 -24.81 5.31 -22.52
N SER A 316 -25.79 6.17 -22.78
CA SER A 316 -25.74 7.63 -22.51
C SER A 316 -26.00 7.98 -21.03
N ASN A 317 -25.71 7.07 -20.11
CA ASN A 317 -26.15 7.14 -18.72
C ASN A 317 -25.33 8.19 -17.94
N VAL A 318 -26.01 9.22 -17.43
CA VAL A 318 -25.40 10.33 -16.67
C VAL A 318 -25.86 10.30 -15.21
N LEU A 319 -24.99 9.87 -14.29
CA LEU A 319 -25.15 10.13 -12.87
C LEU A 319 -24.78 11.59 -12.58
N ARG A 320 -25.62 12.32 -11.86
CA ARG A 320 -25.39 13.73 -11.51
C ARG A 320 -25.24 13.86 -9.99
N THR A 321 -24.21 14.55 -9.51
CA THR A 321 -24.12 14.90 -8.08
C THR A 321 -25.02 16.11 -7.75
N PRO A 322 -25.41 16.33 -6.48
CA PRO A 322 -26.10 17.53 -6.06
C PRO A 322 -25.30 18.82 -6.32
N ALA A 323 -25.98 19.96 -6.24
CA ALA A 323 -25.34 21.28 -6.25
C ALA A 323 -24.68 21.64 -4.88
N THR A 324 -24.94 20.84 -3.85
CA THR A 324 -24.34 20.87 -2.51
C THR A 324 -23.34 19.73 -2.32
N SER A 325 -22.55 19.78 -1.24
CA SER A 325 -21.65 18.67 -0.88
C SER A 325 -22.41 17.35 -0.72
N SER A 326 -21.78 16.23 -1.11
CA SER A 326 -22.44 14.92 -1.20
C SER A 326 -21.45 13.76 -1.03
N THR A 327 -21.45 13.10 0.12
CA THR A 327 -20.66 11.88 0.32
C THR A 327 -21.43 10.63 -0.11
N PHE A 328 -20.76 9.69 -0.79
CA PHE A 328 -21.19 8.32 -1.04
C PHE A 328 -20.53 7.40 0.01
N THR A 329 -21.22 7.15 1.12
CA THR A 329 -20.66 6.52 2.33
C THR A 329 -20.84 5.00 2.37
N GLY A 330 -19.76 4.24 2.20
CA GLY A 330 -19.74 2.80 2.53
C GLY A 330 -20.04 1.83 1.38
N GLY A 331 -20.06 2.29 0.13
CA GLY A 331 -20.14 1.45 -1.07
C GLY A 331 -19.11 1.83 -2.14
N THR A 332 -19.14 1.16 -3.31
CA THR A 332 -18.19 1.42 -4.42
C THR A 332 -18.86 2.17 -5.58
N LEU A 333 -18.37 3.36 -5.92
CA LEU A 333 -18.75 4.08 -7.13
C LEU A 333 -18.03 3.47 -8.35
N SER A 334 -18.75 2.73 -9.19
CA SER A 334 -18.22 2.03 -10.37
C SER A 334 -18.54 2.75 -11.67
N LEU A 335 -17.52 3.03 -12.51
CA LEU A 335 -17.65 3.77 -13.77
C LEU A 335 -17.07 2.99 -14.97
N ALA A 336 -17.89 2.68 -15.97
CA ALA A 336 -17.51 1.76 -17.06
C ALA A 336 -18.13 2.09 -18.43
N GLY A 337 -17.49 1.62 -19.50
CA GLY A 337 -17.95 1.82 -20.88
C GLY A 337 -18.02 3.29 -21.26
N SER A 338 -19.20 3.75 -21.68
CA SER A 338 -19.51 5.16 -22.01
C SER A 338 -20.23 5.94 -20.89
N GLY A 339 -20.35 5.37 -19.70
CA GLY A 339 -21.06 5.99 -18.58
C GLY A 339 -20.44 7.31 -18.14
N LYS A 340 -21.24 8.23 -17.58
CA LYS A 340 -20.80 9.57 -17.19
C LYS A 340 -21.17 9.92 -15.75
N LEU A 341 -20.22 10.46 -15.00
CA LEU A 341 -20.42 11.15 -13.73
C LEU A 341 -20.31 12.66 -13.98
N LEU A 342 -21.39 13.41 -13.77
CA LEU A 342 -21.44 14.86 -13.95
C LEU A 342 -21.54 15.55 -12.58
N LEU A 343 -20.52 16.33 -12.24
CA LEU A 343 -20.45 17.06 -10.98
C LEU A 343 -21.18 18.40 -11.09
N LEU A 344 -22.12 18.70 -10.19
CA LEU A 344 -22.90 19.95 -10.23
C LEU A 344 -22.50 20.99 -9.16
N GLY A 345 -21.97 20.56 -8.01
CA GLY A 345 -21.66 21.44 -6.88
C GLY A 345 -20.53 22.45 -7.12
N THR A 346 -20.83 23.74 -7.03
CA THR A 346 -19.89 24.86 -7.25
C THR A 346 -19.10 25.26 -6.01
N GLY A 347 -17.86 25.71 -6.19
CA GLY A 347 -17.10 26.41 -5.15
C GLY A 347 -16.57 25.48 -4.06
N THR A 348 -17.01 25.66 -2.82
CA THR A 348 -16.63 24.83 -1.67
C THR A 348 -17.43 23.53 -1.54
N ALA A 349 -18.39 23.26 -2.44
CA ALA A 349 -19.13 22.00 -2.44
C ALA A 349 -18.21 20.83 -2.85
N ILE A 350 -18.18 19.77 -2.03
CA ILE A 350 -17.37 18.56 -2.27
C ILE A 350 -18.29 17.36 -2.45
N SER A 351 -18.18 16.67 -3.58
CA SER A 351 -18.66 15.30 -3.70
C SER A 351 -17.56 14.35 -3.24
N SER A 352 -17.81 13.43 -2.30
CA SER A 352 -16.78 12.50 -1.79
C SER A 352 -17.25 11.04 -1.83
N ALA A 353 -16.35 10.05 -1.96
CA ALA A 353 -16.73 8.64 -2.06
C ALA A 353 -15.67 7.71 -1.44
N THR A 354 -16.07 6.86 -0.48
CA THR A 354 -15.13 5.97 0.22
C THR A 354 -14.41 4.99 -0.70
N LYS A 355 -15.04 4.60 -1.81
CA LYS A 355 -14.40 3.75 -2.81
C LYS A 355 -14.92 4.05 -4.21
N MET A 356 -14.00 4.14 -5.17
CA MET A 356 -14.30 4.23 -6.59
C MET A 356 -13.58 3.12 -7.37
N VAL A 357 -14.24 2.59 -8.39
CA VAL A 357 -13.65 1.66 -9.36
C VAL A 357 -13.96 2.17 -10.77
N SER A 358 -13.01 2.12 -11.70
CA SER A 358 -13.33 2.47 -13.09
C SER A 358 -12.58 1.64 -14.13
N THR A 359 -13.33 1.14 -15.12
CA THR A 359 -12.83 0.47 -16.33
C THR A 359 -13.16 1.26 -17.61
N GLY A 360 -13.79 2.42 -17.48
CA GLY A 360 -14.17 3.27 -18.60
C GLY A 360 -14.77 4.60 -18.13
N GLY A 361 -15.65 5.15 -18.96
CA GLY A 361 -16.53 6.28 -18.67
C GLY A 361 -15.85 7.65 -18.58
N THR A 362 -16.64 8.66 -18.23
CA THR A 362 -16.22 10.07 -18.13
C THR A 362 -16.60 10.68 -16.79
N ILE A 363 -15.68 11.35 -16.11
CA ILE A 363 -15.97 12.29 -15.01
C ILE A 363 -15.94 13.70 -15.60
N GLU A 364 -17.01 14.49 -15.41
CA GLU A 364 -17.16 15.80 -16.03
C GLU A 364 -17.53 16.90 -15.04
N ALA A 365 -16.89 18.07 -15.16
CA ALA A 365 -17.09 19.21 -14.27
C ALA A 365 -17.90 20.38 -14.86
N GLY A 366 -18.11 20.41 -16.18
CA GLY A 366 -18.64 21.60 -16.86
C GLY A 366 -17.69 22.79 -16.81
N THR A 367 -18.22 24.01 -16.85
CA THR A 367 -17.48 25.29 -17.00
C THR A 367 -17.17 26.02 -15.69
N ALA A 368 -17.20 25.33 -14.54
CA ALA A 368 -16.94 25.93 -13.23
C ALA A 368 -16.14 24.98 -12.33
N VAL A 369 -15.68 25.47 -11.16
CA VAL A 369 -14.91 24.69 -10.19
C VAL A 369 -15.78 23.59 -9.58
N ARG A 370 -15.25 22.36 -9.54
CA ARG A 370 -15.84 21.15 -8.94
C ARG A 370 -14.78 20.41 -8.12
N ASN A 371 -15.23 19.78 -7.04
CA ASN A 371 -14.38 18.95 -6.19
C ASN A 371 -14.96 17.54 -6.12
N LEU A 372 -14.14 16.53 -6.45
CA LEU A 372 -14.38 15.12 -6.19
C LEU A 372 -13.28 14.59 -5.27
N ASP A 373 -13.65 13.86 -4.23
CA ASP A 373 -12.74 13.30 -3.23
C ASP A 373 -12.99 11.79 -3.07
N VAL A 374 -11.94 10.99 -2.94
CA VAL A 374 -12.03 9.52 -3.05
C VAL A 374 -11.00 8.82 -2.17
N ASP A 375 -11.43 8.22 -1.05
CA ASP A 375 -10.50 7.55 -0.12
C ASP A 375 -9.70 6.44 -0.82
N THR A 376 -10.37 5.61 -1.64
CA THR A 376 -9.73 4.53 -2.41
C THR A 376 -10.23 4.47 -3.86
N TYR A 377 -9.34 4.59 -4.86
CA TYR A 377 -9.68 4.52 -6.29
C TYR A 377 -8.89 3.39 -6.97
N SER A 378 -9.59 2.37 -7.48
CA SER A 378 -8.97 1.28 -8.26
C SER A 378 -9.37 1.30 -9.73
N ARG A 379 -8.38 1.10 -10.62
CA ARG A 379 -8.54 1.22 -12.07
C ARG A 379 -7.99 -0.04 -12.75
N PRO A 380 -8.73 -1.16 -12.72
CA PRO A 380 -8.20 -2.47 -13.11
C PRO A 380 -7.95 -2.64 -14.62
N SER A 381 -8.58 -1.82 -15.47
CA SER A 381 -8.37 -1.86 -16.93
C SER A 381 -8.95 -0.61 -17.63
N GLY A 382 -8.85 -0.55 -18.97
CA GLY A 382 -9.56 0.42 -19.81
C GLY A 382 -9.06 1.87 -19.69
N THR A 383 -9.88 2.82 -20.16
CA THR A 383 -9.54 4.26 -20.16
C THR A 383 -10.69 5.09 -19.60
N THR A 384 -10.42 5.89 -18.57
CA THR A 384 -11.41 6.79 -17.93
C THR A 384 -11.10 8.22 -18.28
N THR A 385 -12.08 8.89 -18.87
CA THR A 385 -11.97 10.28 -19.33
C THR A 385 -12.26 11.25 -18.19
N LEU A 386 -11.51 12.34 -18.14
CA LEU A 386 -11.66 13.45 -17.23
C LEU A 386 -11.94 14.69 -18.09
N SER A 387 -13.08 15.36 -17.90
CA SER A 387 -13.64 16.32 -18.86
C SER A 387 -14.01 17.64 -18.20
N THR A 388 -13.60 18.75 -18.82
CA THR A 388 -13.84 20.11 -18.34
C THR A 388 -14.28 21.05 -19.47
N GLY A 389 -15.25 21.91 -19.21
CA GLY A 389 -15.58 23.02 -20.10
C GLY A 389 -14.57 24.15 -19.96
N ALA A 390 -14.54 25.07 -20.92
CA ALA A 390 -13.70 26.28 -20.83
C ALA A 390 -13.99 27.05 -19.53
N GLY A 391 -12.93 27.43 -18.79
CA GLY A 391 -13.02 28.05 -17.46
C GLY A 391 -13.40 27.12 -16.31
N GLY A 392 -13.71 25.84 -16.58
CA GLY A 392 -14.00 24.85 -15.55
C GLY A 392 -12.74 24.28 -14.90
N VAL A 393 -12.85 23.87 -13.64
CA VAL A 393 -11.77 23.22 -12.88
C VAL A 393 -12.32 21.95 -12.22
N LEU A 394 -11.63 20.82 -12.39
CA LEU A 394 -11.94 19.56 -11.73
C LEU A 394 -10.83 19.20 -10.74
N ASN A 395 -11.02 19.59 -9.48
CA ASN A 395 -10.19 19.12 -8.37
C ASN A 395 -10.56 17.65 -8.09
N LEU A 396 -9.58 16.74 -8.15
CA LEU A 396 -9.74 15.32 -7.82
C LEU A 396 -8.75 14.93 -6.72
N PHE A 397 -9.28 14.74 -5.53
CA PHE A 397 -8.54 14.23 -4.38
C PHE A 397 -8.67 12.71 -4.34
N VAL A 398 -7.54 12.01 -4.12
CA VAL A 398 -7.49 10.55 -3.99
C VAL A 398 -6.54 10.19 -2.84
N GLY A 399 -7.00 9.34 -1.92
CA GLY A 399 -6.13 8.69 -0.94
C GLY A 399 -5.26 7.65 -1.63
N ASP A 400 -5.81 6.45 -1.86
CA ASP A 400 -5.10 5.33 -2.49
C ASP A 400 -5.51 5.15 -3.96
N LEU A 401 -4.59 5.36 -4.93
CA LEU A 401 -4.78 5.03 -6.34
C LEU A 401 -4.10 3.70 -6.70
N SER A 402 -4.81 2.81 -7.42
CA SER A 402 -4.30 1.49 -7.82
C SER A 402 -4.72 1.03 -9.22
N GLY A 403 -3.93 0.12 -9.83
CA GLY A 403 -4.27 -0.60 -11.07
C GLY A 403 -3.66 -0.07 -12.38
N PRO A 404 -3.79 -0.82 -13.51
CA PRO A 404 -3.14 -0.51 -14.79
C PRO A 404 -3.99 0.28 -15.81
N GLY A 405 -5.26 0.61 -15.52
CA GLY A 405 -6.13 1.35 -16.44
C GLY A 405 -5.69 2.81 -16.64
N ASN A 406 -5.93 3.41 -17.80
CA ASN A 406 -5.41 4.74 -18.19
C ASN A 406 -6.39 5.89 -17.89
N PHE A 407 -5.91 7.07 -17.49
CA PHE A 407 -6.72 8.30 -17.44
C PHE A 407 -6.55 9.10 -18.74
N SER A 408 -7.61 9.78 -19.18
CA SER A 408 -7.60 10.64 -20.37
C SER A 408 -8.14 12.03 -20.04
N VAL A 409 -7.25 13.00 -19.82
CA VAL A 409 -7.60 14.40 -19.50
C VAL A 409 -8.00 15.11 -20.79
N SER A 410 -9.16 15.76 -20.78
CA SER A 410 -9.86 16.25 -21.97
C SER A 410 -10.73 17.48 -21.68
N GLY A 411 -11.22 18.12 -22.75
CA GLY A 411 -11.98 19.37 -22.65
C GLY A 411 -11.07 20.60 -22.66
N ALA A 412 -11.63 21.77 -22.37
CA ALA A 412 -10.97 23.08 -22.52
C ALA A 412 -10.72 23.81 -21.19
N GLY A 413 -10.86 23.11 -20.06
CA GLY A 413 -10.57 23.62 -18.72
C GLY A 413 -9.36 22.94 -18.07
N GLN A 414 -9.36 22.94 -16.75
CA GLN A 414 -8.24 22.51 -15.92
C GLN A 414 -8.61 21.31 -15.03
N PHE A 415 -7.75 20.30 -14.98
CA PHE A 415 -7.87 19.15 -14.09
C PHE A 415 -6.74 19.15 -13.06
N THR A 416 -7.09 18.99 -11.79
CA THR A 416 -6.24 19.28 -10.62
C THR A 416 -6.22 18.09 -9.66
N PRO A 417 -5.34 17.09 -9.89
CA PRO A 417 -5.24 15.92 -9.03
C PRO A 417 -4.42 16.18 -7.76
N ARG A 418 -4.78 15.48 -6.68
CA ARG A 418 -3.98 15.21 -5.47
C ARG A 418 -4.01 13.72 -5.22
N ILE A 419 -2.85 13.06 -5.11
CA ILE A 419 -2.78 11.60 -4.85
C ILE A 419 -1.80 11.33 -3.72
N ASP A 420 -2.33 10.89 -2.57
CA ASP A 420 -1.52 10.68 -1.37
C ASP A 420 -0.67 9.42 -1.48
N HIS A 421 -1.27 8.30 -1.92
CA HIS A 421 -0.58 7.04 -2.19
C HIS A 421 -0.95 6.48 -3.57
N GLY A 422 -0.03 6.52 -4.53
CA GLY A 422 -0.23 5.99 -5.89
C GLY A 422 0.74 4.90 -6.34
N ASN A 423 1.55 4.35 -5.42
CA ASN A 423 2.58 3.36 -5.73
C ASN A 423 2.02 2.05 -6.33
N ALA A 424 0.72 1.78 -6.16
CA ALA A 424 0.02 0.62 -6.73
C ALA A 424 -0.65 0.91 -8.09
N TYR A 425 -0.58 2.14 -8.60
CA TYR A 425 -1.13 2.53 -9.90
C TYR A 425 -0.06 2.54 -10.97
N THR A 426 -0.27 1.77 -12.04
CA THR A 426 0.68 1.55 -13.14
C THR A 426 0.15 2.01 -14.51
N GLY A 427 -1.07 2.55 -14.55
CA GLY A 427 -1.69 3.08 -15.76
C GLY A 427 -1.09 4.40 -16.24
N THR A 428 -1.49 4.84 -17.44
CA THR A 428 -1.03 6.08 -18.06
C THR A 428 -2.03 7.21 -17.84
N PHE A 429 -1.60 8.38 -17.38
CA PHE A 429 -2.33 9.64 -17.55
C PHE A 429 -2.03 10.20 -18.95
N THR A 430 -3.04 10.49 -19.75
CA THR A 430 -2.89 11.06 -21.10
C THR A 430 -3.59 12.42 -21.16
N VAL A 431 -2.84 13.50 -21.39
CA VAL A 431 -3.37 14.87 -21.53
C VAL A 431 -3.58 15.18 -23.01
N ASN A 432 -4.81 15.49 -23.40
CA ASN A 432 -5.21 15.69 -24.81
C ASN A 432 -5.26 17.16 -25.21
N SER A 433 -5.39 17.41 -26.51
CA SER A 433 -5.43 18.76 -27.09
C SER A 433 -6.52 19.63 -26.45
N GLY A 434 -6.15 20.86 -26.08
CA GLY A 434 -7.01 21.83 -25.39
C GLY A 434 -7.10 21.66 -23.87
N ALA A 435 -6.77 20.49 -23.34
CA ALA A 435 -6.91 20.21 -21.91
C ALA A 435 -5.69 20.67 -21.11
N THR A 436 -5.90 21.02 -19.83
CA THR A 436 -4.82 21.40 -18.90
C THR A 436 -4.80 20.48 -17.69
N LEU A 437 -3.70 19.78 -17.47
CA LEU A 437 -3.40 19.08 -16.20
C LEU A 437 -2.60 20.03 -15.31
N ALA A 438 -3.16 20.47 -14.17
CA ALA A 438 -2.48 21.33 -13.22
C ALA A 438 -2.22 20.59 -11.91
N VAL A 439 -0.99 20.11 -11.69
CA VAL A 439 -0.63 19.44 -10.44
C VAL A 439 -0.41 20.50 -9.38
N GLN A 440 -1.42 20.68 -8.51
CA GLN A 440 -1.38 21.61 -7.37
C GLN A 440 -0.78 20.98 -6.10
N THR A 441 -0.76 19.65 -6.04
CA THR A 441 -0.17 18.84 -4.96
C THR A 441 0.27 17.50 -5.53
N LYS A 442 1.32 16.90 -4.96
CA LYS A 442 1.92 15.58 -5.25
C LYS A 442 1.03 14.63 -6.08
N LEU A 443 1.52 14.31 -7.27
CA LEU A 443 1.02 13.26 -8.16
C LEU A 443 2.03 12.10 -8.19
N ALA A 444 1.96 11.18 -7.22
CA ALA A 444 2.82 9.99 -7.20
C ALA A 444 2.16 8.79 -7.88
N SER A 445 2.91 8.07 -8.71
CA SER A 445 2.42 6.97 -9.54
C SER A 445 3.55 6.02 -9.95
N SER A 446 3.30 4.71 -9.94
CA SER A 446 4.17 3.72 -10.59
C SER A 446 3.87 3.55 -12.09
N GLY A 447 3.02 4.42 -12.64
CA GLY A 447 2.59 4.46 -14.04
C GLY A 447 3.13 5.66 -14.80
N ARG A 448 2.53 5.97 -15.96
CA ARG A 448 3.10 6.89 -16.97
C ARG A 448 2.33 8.21 -17.10
N LEU A 449 2.98 9.23 -17.66
CA LEU A 449 2.36 10.47 -18.12
C LEU A 449 2.65 10.68 -19.61
N THR A 450 1.60 10.91 -20.40
CA THR A 450 1.66 11.25 -21.82
C THR A 450 0.99 12.60 -22.05
N VAL A 451 1.63 13.50 -22.79
CA VAL A 451 1.08 14.80 -23.17
C VAL A 451 1.00 14.85 -24.69
N ASN A 452 -0.22 14.85 -25.24
CA ASN A 452 -0.45 14.92 -26.67
C ASN A 452 -0.36 16.36 -27.18
N THR A 453 -0.24 16.52 -28.50
CA THR A 453 -0.06 17.83 -29.15
C THR A 453 -1.19 18.80 -28.81
N GLY A 454 -0.85 19.97 -28.25
CA GLY A 454 -1.80 20.98 -27.77
C GLY A 454 -2.43 20.69 -26.40
N GLY A 455 -2.05 19.60 -25.72
CA GLY A 455 -2.34 19.39 -24.31
C GLY A 455 -1.33 20.13 -23.41
N ASN A 456 -1.80 20.66 -22.28
CA ASN A 456 -1.01 21.53 -21.41
C ASN A 456 -0.79 20.90 -20.04
N VAL A 457 0.38 21.12 -19.45
CA VAL A 457 0.66 20.73 -18.06
C VAL A 457 1.20 21.93 -17.29
N ILE A 458 0.61 22.20 -16.12
CA ILE A 458 1.05 23.18 -15.13
C ILE A 458 1.56 22.40 -13.91
N LEU A 459 2.77 22.71 -13.46
CA LEU A 459 3.40 22.05 -12.31
C LEU A 459 3.58 23.07 -11.20
N ASN A 460 2.74 22.97 -10.17
CA ASN A 460 2.89 23.73 -8.92
C ASN A 460 3.40 22.83 -7.77
N ASP A 461 3.42 21.50 -7.96
CA ASP A 461 3.98 20.51 -7.03
C ASP A 461 4.42 19.21 -7.79
N TRP A 462 5.03 18.26 -7.07
CA TRP A 462 5.73 17.07 -7.59
C TRP A 462 4.91 16.11 -8.46
N ILE A 463 5.55 15.56 -9.49
CA ILE A 463 5.12 14.34 -10.20
C ILE A 463 6.18 13.25 -10.02
N TYR A 464 5.75 12.05 -9.62
CA TYR A 464 6.52 10.82 -9.73
C TYR A 464 5.81 9.88 -10.70
N VAL A 465 6.47 9.49 -11.79
CA VAL A 465 5.98 8.56 -12.82
C VAL A 465 7.12 7.69 -13.34
N THR A 466 6.83 6.44 -13.74
CA THR A 466 7.80 5.49 -14.32
C THR A 466 8.08 5.72 -15.81
N GLY A 467 7.42 6.70 -16.44
CA GLY A 467 7.76 7.14 -17.78
C GLY A 467 6.96 8.36 -18.23
N LEU A 468 7.65 9.33 -18.83
CA LEU A 468 7.08 10.54 -19.40
C LEU A 468 7.14 10.47 -20.94
N THR A 469 6.15 11.02 -21.63
CA THR A 469 6.11 11.11 -23.10
C THR A 469 5.43 12.42 -23.50
N VAL A 470 6.09 13.29 -24.26
CA VAL A 470 5.58 14.64 -24.56
C VAL A 470 5.66 14.91 -26.06
N ASN A 471 4.49 15.05 -26.68
CA ASN A 471 4.28 15.29 -28.11
C ASN A 471 3.84 16.76 -28.37
N GLY A 472 4.30 17.70 -27.55
CA GLY A 472 3.85 19.09 -27.53
C GLY A 472 4.79 20.03 -26.76
N SER A 473 4.45 21.32 -26.70
CA SER A 473 5.29 22.37 -26.11
C SER A 473 5.01 22.60 -24.62
N VAL A 474 5.98 22.31 -23.76
CA VAL A 474 6.05 22.80 -22.36
C VAL A 474 6.87 24.10 -22.32
N LYS A 475 6.75 24.92 -21.27
CA LYS A 475 7.70 26.00 -20.90
C LYS A 475 7.71 26.28 -19.39
N PRO A 476 8.88 26.28 -18.70
CA PRO A 476 9.10 26.91 -17.40
C PRO A 476 9.84 28.26 -17.55
N ALA A 477 10.34 28.80 -16.43
CA ALA A 477 11.58 29.59 -16.41
C ALA A 477 12.78 28.67 -16.10
N GLY A 478 13.94 28.91 -16.72
CA GLY A 478 15.13 28.02 -16.66
C GLY A 478 15.37 27.28 -17.98
N VAL A 479 16.64 27.00 -18.32
CA VAL A 479 17.05 26.71 -19.71
C VAL A 479 17.94 25.46 -19.86
N HIS A 480 17.43 24.47 -20.57
CA HIS A 480 18.19 23.44 -21.30
C HIS A 480 17.65 23.34 -22.74
N THR A 481 18.43 22.78 -23.68
CA THR A 481 18.05 22.71 -25.11
C THR A 481 17.35 21.40 -25.46
N ALA A 482 16.38 21.47 -26.38
CA ALA A 482 15.58 20.30 -26.80
C ALA A 482 16.43 19.18 -27.44
N ALA A 483 17.54 19.54 -28.10
CA ALA A 483 18.42 18.59 -28.78
C ALA A 483 19.20 17.68 -27.82
N SER A 484 19.60 18.15 -26.63
CA SER A 484 20.31 17.33 -25.63
C SER A 484 19.41 16.34 -24.89
N LEU A 485 18.11 16.31 -25.22
CA LEU A 485 17.11 15.43 -24.62
C LEU A 485 16.26 14.68 -25.68
N GLY A 486 16.64 14.75 -26.97
CA GLY A 486 16.02 13.96 -28.04
C GLY A 486 14.64 14.43 -28.53
N PHE A 487 14.23 15.67 -28.25
CA PHE A 487 12.90 16.18 -28.61
C PHE A 487 12.86 16.89 -29.98
N SER A 488 11.66 16.99 -30.57
CA SER A 488 11.39 17.84 -31.73
C SER A 488 10.24 18.81 -31.44
N GLY A 489 10.43 20.10 -31.77
CA GLY A 489 9.52 21.19 -31.44
C GLY A 489 10.11 22.24 -30.48
N THR A 490 9.55 23.45 -30.48
CA THR A 490 10.09 24.61 -29.76
C THR A 490 9.38 24.85 -28.42
N GLY A 491 9.89 24.22 -27.37
CA GLY A 491 9.47 24.39 -25.97
C GLY A 491 10.60 24.00 -25.00
N SER A 492 10.39 24.24 -23.71
CA SER A 492 11.39 24.02 -22.64
C SER A 492 10.73 23.27 -21.46
N VAL A 493 11.50 22.56 -20.63
CA VAL A 493 10.98 21.81 -19.47
C VAL A 493 11.88 22.07 -18.27
N ALA A 494 11.31 22.19 -17.07
CA ALA A 494 12.06 22.13 -15.82
C ALA A 494 11.90 20.71 -15.26
N VAL A 495 13.00 19.96 -15.20
CA VAL A 495 13.05 18.63 -14.58
C VAL A 495 14.02 18.74 -13.40
N PHE A 496 13.48 18.72 -12.19
CA PHE A 496 14.30 18.51 -11.01
C PHE A 496 14.60 17.01 -10.93
N ASN A 497 15.83 16.64 -11.26
CA ASN A 497 16.37 15.38 -10.78
C ASN A 497 16.44 15.49 -9.25
N ARG A 498 15.57 14.76 -8.54
CA ARG A 498 15.82 14.50 -7.12
C ARG A 498 17.17 13.80 -7.04
N ASP A 499 18.13 14.38 -6.32
CA ASP A 499 19.35 13.65 -6.02
C ASP A 499 18.97 12.46 -5.14
N LEU A 500 19.19 11.27 -5.70
CA LEU A 500 18.90 10.00 -5.04
C LEU A 500 20.19 9.32 -4.57
N SER A 501 21.36 9.94 -4.80
CA SER A 501 22.47 9.69 -3.90
C SER A 501 22.08 10.26 -2.53
N GLY A 502 22.21 9.44 -1.49
CA GLY A 502 22.01 9.94 -0.13
C GLY A 502 23.05 11.03 0.19
N PRO A 503 22.88 11.77 1.30
CA PRO A 503 23.97 12.58 1.82
C PRO A 503 25.23 11.71 1.94
N PRO A 504 26.41 12.24 1.59
CA PRO A 504 27.64 11.52 1.87
C PRO A 504 27.65 11.24 3.37
N GLN A 505 27.82 9.98 3.75
CA GLN A 505 28.06 9.63 5.14
C GLN A 505 29.34 10.37 5.57
N LEU A 506 29.26 11.05 6.72
CA LEU A 506 30.39 11.75 7.29
C LEU A 506 30.38 11.59 8.80
N PHE A 507 31.56 11.31 9.34
CA PHE A 507 31.81 11.27 10.78
C PHE A 507 32.43 12.60 11.21
N GLY A 508 31.94 13.12 12.34
CA GLY A 508 32.05 14.53 12.64
C GLY A 508 31.96 14.87 14.12
N VAL A 509 31.99 16.16 14.42
CA VAL A 509 32.04 16.69 15.78
C VAL A 509 31.34 18.05 15.87
N ASN A 510 30.79 18.37 17.05
CA ASN A 510 30.20 19.68 17.35
C ASN A 510 31.31 20.66 17.80
N PHE A 511 31.36 21.85 17.20
CA PHE A 511 32.27 22.95 17.57
C PHE A 511 31.51 24.00 18.41
N ALA A 512 31.09 23.57 19.60
CA ALA A 512 30.38 24.38 20.59
C ALA A 512 31.15 25.64 21.02
N GLY A 513 30.45 26.67 21.49
CA GLY A 513 30.97 27.93 22.03
C GLY A 513 30.30 29.20 21.46
N ALA A 514 29.72 29.15 20.26
CA ALA A 514 29.07 30.29 19.60
C ALA A 514 27.56 30.42 19.93
N GLU A 515 26.98 29.41 20.56
CA GLU A 515 25.68 29.37 21.23
C GLU A 515 25.71 29.83 22.70
N PHE A 516 26.82 29.56 23.42
CA PHE A 516 26.94 29.72 24.87
C PHE A 516 26.37 31.05 25.43
N SER A 517 25.70 30.97 26.58
CA SER A 517 25.13 32.12 27.28
C SER A 517 26.22 32.95 27.97
N GLY A 518 26.30 34.24 27.65
CA GLY A 518 27.38 35.13 28.05
C GLY A 518 28.28 35.49 26.87
N PHE A 519 29.60 35.42 27.06
CA PHE A 519 30.58 35.64 25.99
C PHE A 519 30.52 34.50 24.96
N ALA A 520 30.44 34.87 23.67
CA ALA A 520 30.56 33.91 22.57
C ALA A 520 32.03 33.53 22.39
N PHE A 521 32.32 32.24 22.29
CA PHE A 521 33.61 31.76 21.78
C PHE A 521 33.41 31.12 20.41
N TRP A 522 33.57 31.93 19.36
CA TRP A 522 33.65 31.44 17.99
C TRP A 522 34.95 30.64 17.82
N GLN A 523 34.86 29.40 17.32
CA GLN A 523 36.00 28.48 17.23
C GLN A 523 36.93 28.82 16.04
N THR A 524 37.50 30.04 16.03
CA THR A 524 38.34 30.57 14.94
C THR A 524 39.82 30.14 15.00
N ASN A 525 40.17 29.27 15.94
CA ASN A 525 41.54 28.76 16.11
C ASN A 525 41.90 27.74 15.01
N ALA A 526 42.60 28.21 13.98
CA ALA A 526 43.03 27.41 12.82
C ALA A 526 43.62 26.04 13.19
N ALA A 527 44.51 25.98 14.19
CA ALA A 527 45.18 24.74 14.58
C ALA A 527 44.23 23.68 15.18
N MET A 528 43.07 24.09 15.71
CA MET A 528 42.01 23.16 16.13
C MET A 528 41.34 22.53 14.90
N TRP A 529 41.06 23.32 13.86
CA TRP A 529 40.53 22.79 12.60
C TRP A 529 41.51 21.84 11.91
N ASP A 530 42.81 22.18 11.91
CA ASP A 530 43.87 21.29 11.39
C ASP A 530 43.91 19.95 12.14
N TYR A 531 43.79 19.97 13.48
CA TYR A 531 43.73 18.75 14.29
C TYR A 531 42.53 17.87 13.93
N TYR A 532 41.31 18.42 13.89
CA TYR A 532 40.11 17.62 13.55
C TYR A 532 40.10 17.15 12.08
N LYS A 533 40.65 17.94 11.13
CA LYS A 533 40.87 17.48 9.75
C LYS A 533 41.82 16.29 9.68
N ASN A 534 42.94 16.34 10.40
CA ASN A 534 43.94 15.26 10.43
C ASN A 534 43.41 13.99 11.11
N LYS A 535 42.41 14.11 12.00
CA LYS A 535 41.64 12.98 12.57
C LYS A 535 40.51 12.46 11.68
N GLY A 536 40.34 13.02 10.48
CA GLY A 536 39.26 12.66 9.55
C GLY A 536 37.88 13.20 9.90
N LEU A 537 37.70 13.87 11.05
CA LEU A 537 36.42 14.39 11.52
C LEU A 537 36.05 15.66 10.73
N THR A 538 35.47 15.45 9.55
CA THR A 538 35.32 16.46 8.49
C THR A 538 33.95 17.13 8.45
N LEU A 539 32.91 16.53 9.06
CA LEU A 539 31.62 17.18 9.28
C LEU A 539 31.63 17.92 10.62
N ILE A 540 31.51 19.24 10.58
CA ILE A 540 31.54 20.13 11.74
C ILE A 540 30.16 20.73 11.93
N ARG A 541 29.42 20.33 12.97
CA ARG A 541 28.18 20.99 13.39
C ARG A 541 28.56 22.20 14.25
N ILE A 542 28.04 23.37 13.93
CA ILE A 542 28.39 24.65 14.58
C ILE A 542 27.12 25.24 15.20
N PRO A 543 26.90 25.04 16.51
CA PRO A 543 25.87 25.71 17.28
C PRO A 543 26.02 27.24 17.24
N ILE A 544 24.99 27.93 16.75
CA ILE A 544 24.91 29.39 16.70
C ILE A 544 23.62 29.87 17.35
N LYS A 545 23.70 30.96 18.14
CA LYS A 545 22.54 31.55 18.80
C LYS A 545 21.83 32.56 17.91
N TRP A 546 20.53 32.40 17.68
CA TRP A 546 19.70 33.28 16.84
C TRP A 546 19.80 34.75 17.28
N GLU A 547 19.62 35.05 18.56
CA GLU A 547 19.70 36.42 19.10
C GLU A 547 21.09 37.07 18.93
N ARG A 548 22.13 36.27 18.66
CA ARG A 548 23.51 36.71 18.45
C ARG A 548 23.82 36.96 16.98
N VAL A 549 23.28 36.15 16.06
CA VAL A 549 23.44 36.36 14.61
C VAL A 549 22.39 37.31 14.02
N GLN A 550 21.20 37.41 14.61
CA GLN A 550 20.13 38.34 14.22
C GLN A 550 19.47 38.89 15.49
N SER A 551 19.96 40.04 15.97
CA SER A 551 19.56 40.66 17.24
C SER A 551 18.17 41.30 17.25
N VAL A 552 17.53 41.41 16.09
CA VAL A 552 16.12 41.80 15.92
C VAL A 552 15.51 40.94 14.81
N ALA A 553 14.41 40.23 15.10
CA ALA A 553 13.71 39.41 14.10
C ALA A 553 13.35 40.22 12.84
N PHE A 554 13.47 39.60 11.66
CA PHE A 554 13.43 40.25 10.34
C PHE A 554 14.56 41.26 10.03
N GLY A 555 15.42 41.58 11.01
CA GLY A 555 16.56 42.48 10.87
C GLY A 555 17.74 41.89 10.07
N ALA A 556 18.85 42.61 10.04
CA ALA A 556 20.09 42.16 9.42
C ALA A 556 20.71 40.98 10.18
N VAL A 557 21.48 40.15 9.46
CA VAL A 557 22.28 39.06 10.03
C VAL A 557 23.74 39.51 10.11
N ASP A 558 24.39 39.33 11.26
CA ASP A 558 25.84 39.50 11.41
C ASP A 558 26.59 38.27 10.90
N PHE A 559 27.12 38.39 9.67
CA PHE A 559 27.93 37.36 9.05
C PHE A 559 29.41 37.38 9.47
N THR A 560 29.87 38.36 10.27
CA THR A 560 31.31 38.61 10.51
C THR A 560 32.06 37.37 11.02
N ASN A 561 31.47 36.65 11.98
CA ASN A 561 32.07 35.44 12.53
C ASN A 561 31.72 34.17 11.73
N LEU A 562 30.54 34.14 11.10
CA LEU A 562 30.09 33.03 10.26
C LEU A 562 31.02 32.88 9.03
N ASP A 563 31.29 33.98 8.32
CA ASP A 563 32.22 34.06 7.18
C ASP A 563 33.65 33.64 7.55
N ALA A 564 34.10 33.95 8.78
CA ALA A 564 35.42 33.55 9.27
C ALA A 564 35.53 32.02 9.48
N LEU A 565 34.44 31.36 9.92
CA LEU A 565 34.41 29.90 10.05
C LEU A 565 34.27 29.21 8.68
N VAL A 566 33.49 29.78 7.75
CA VAL A 566 33.45 29.34 6.34
C VAL A 566 34.85 29.35 5.71
N ALA A 567 35.62 30.42 5.93
CA ALA A 567 36.98 30.53 5.42
C ALA A 567 37.90 29.42 5.99
N LEU A 568 37.79 29.10 7.28
CA LEU A 568 38.58 28.02 7.91
C LEU A 568 38.21 26.63 7.42
N ALA A 569 36.93 26.39 7.11
CA ALA A 569 36.43 25.13 6.56
C ALA A 569 36.79 24.96 5.07
N ASN A 570 36.59 26.01 4.25
CA ASN A 570 36.99 26.04 2.84
C ASN A 570 38.49 25.75 2.68
N ALA A 571 39.34 26.34 3.54
CA ALA A 571 40.79 26.14 3.51
C ALA A 571 41.26 24.71 3.82
N ARG A 572 40.37 23.82 4.28
CA ARG A 572 40.68 22.44 4.71
C ARG A 572 39.83 21.37 4.02
N ASP A 573 38.93 21.77 3.13
CA ASP A 573 37.81 20.95 2.67
C ASP A 573 37.13 20.21 3.84
N MET A 574 36.53 20.99 4.74
CA MET A 574 35.67 20.52 5.82
C MET A 574 34.25 21.04 5.59
N LYS A 575 33.25 20.32 6.11
CA LYS A 575 31.84 20.56 5.83
C LYS A 575 31.13 21.10 7.07
N ILE A 576 30.59 22.31 7.00
CA ILE A 576 29.83 22.97 8.07
C ILE A 576 28.36 22.61 7.98
N MET A 577 27.82 22.03 9.05
CA MET A 577 26.39 22.01 9.35
C MET A 577 26.11 23.18 10.31
N TRP A 578 25.31 24.15 9.87
CA TRP A 578 24.92 25.28 10.72
C TRP A 578 23.75 24.87 11.61
N ASP A 579 23.92 24.95 12.93
CA ASP A 579 22.87 24.61 13.91
C ASP A 579 22.34 25.88 14.58
N LEU A 580 21.02 26.13 14.49
CA LEU A 580 20.37 27.21 15.21
C LEU A 580 19.97 26.76 16.64
N HIS A 581 20.86 27.00 17.59
CA HIS A 581 20.84 26.36 18.90
C HIS A 581 19.86 27.03 19.89
N ASN A 582 18.56 26.93 19.59
CA ASN A 582 17.53 27.84 20.11
C ASN A 582 16.23 27.17 20.62
N TYR A 583 16.11 25.84 20.64
CA TYR A 583 15.03 25.09 21.31
C TYR A 583 13.59 25.47 20.86
N ASN A 584 13.41 25.79 19.58
CA ASN A 584 12.18 26.34 18.98
C ASN A 584 11.73 27.69 19.59
N SER A 585 12.69 28.54 19.98
CA SER A 585 12.42 29.84 20.62
C SER A 585 13.36 30.98 20.18
N TYR A 586 12.88 32.22 20.29
CA TYR A 586 13.66 33.44 20.10
C TYR A 586 13.26 34.49 21.14
N SER A 587 14.23 35.07 21.84
CA SER A 587 14.03 36.05 22.91
C SER A 587 12.97 35.58 23.93
N GLY A 588 13.00 34.28 24.30
CA GLY A 588 12.05 33.63 25.21
C GLY A 588 10.64 33.36 24.66
N ASN A 589 10.38 33.66 23.39
CA ASN A 589 9.10 33.44 22.73
C ASN A 589 9.18 32.26 21.74
N GLN A 590 8.19 31.35 21.76
CA GLN A 590 8.16 30.19 20.86
C GLN A 590 7.88 30.58 19.40
N VAL A 591 8.50 29.88 18.44
CA VAL A 591 8.23 30.09 17.01
C VAL A 591 6.80 29.67 16.66
N GLY A 592 6.10 30.45 15.83
CA GLY A 592 4.67 30.34 15.59
C GLY A 592 3.79 31.17 16.54
N SER A 593 4.38 31.78 17.58
CA SER A 593 3.68 32.78 18.39
C SER A 593 3.45 34.09 17.63
N ALA A 594 2.58 34.96 18.15
CA ALA A 594 2.37 36.30 17.60
C ALA A 594 3.62 37.21 17.67
N ALA A 595 4.55 36.94 18.60
CA ALA A 595 5.81 37.68 18.73
C ALA A 595 6.90 37.14 17.78
N VAL A 596 6.89 35.83 17.50
CA VAL A 596 7.87 35.15 16.64
C VAL A 596 7.10 34.23 15.67
N PRO A 597 6.48 34.78 14.61
CA PRO A 597 5.75 33.96 13.64
C PRO A 597 6.70 33.02 12.87
N TYR A 598 6.16 31.97 12.23
CA TYR A 598 6.96 31.02 11.41
C TYR A 598 7.84 31.72 10.36
N THR A 599 7.37 32.85 9.83
CA THR A 599 8.10 33.68 8.85
C THR A 599 9.38 34.33 9.41
N ALA A 600 9.53 34.48 10.74
CA ALA A 600 10.76 35.02 11.34
C ALA A 600 11.92 34.01 11.26
N LEU A 601 11.65 32.74 11.52
CA LEU A 601 12.63 31.66 11.36
C LEU A 601 13.00 31.47 9.88
N ALA A 602 11.99 31.53 9.00
CA ALA A 602 12.18 31.48 7.57
C ALA A 602 12.99 32.67 7.01
N ASP A 603 12.83 33.87 7.56
CA ASP A 603 13.60 35.07 7.19
C ASP A 603 15.10 34.91 7.50
N LEU A 604 15.43 34.50 8.74
CA LEU A 604 16.80 34.21 9.15
C LEU A 604 17.44 33.20 8.19
N TRP A 605 16.79 32.05 8.03
CA TRP A 605 17.35 30.96 7.23
C TRP A 605 17.42 31.29 5.74
N THR A 606 16.50 32.09 5.19
CA THR A 606 16.61 32.59 3.82
C THR A 606 17.86 33.47 3.66
N LYS A 607 18.18 34.33 4.62
CA LYS A 607 19.38 35.19 4.59
C LYS A 607 20.68 34.38 4.70
N ILE A 608 20.73 33.40 5.59
CA ILE A 608 21.89 32.50 5.75
C ILE A 608 22.06 31.61 4.50
N ALA A 609 20.96 31.07 3.95
CA ALA A 609 20.99 30.26 2.73
C ALA A 609 21.41 31.08 1.50
N ASP A 610 20.88 32.28 1.30
CA ASP A 610 21.25 33.13 0.17
C ASP A 610 22.73 33.52 0.19
N ARG A 611 23.30 33.73 1.39
CA ARG A 611 24.74 33.96 1.62
C ARG A 611 25.60 32.74 1.25
N TYR A 612 25.18 31.53 1.63
CA TYR A 612 26.04 30.33 1.63
C TYR A 612 25.68 29.22 0.61
N LYS A 613 24.64 29.38 -0.20
CA LYS A 613 24.25 28.47 -1.31
C LYS A 613 25.36 28.07 -2.28
N ASN A 614 26.42 28.86 -2.37
CA ASN A 614 27.57 28.62 -3.24
C ASN A 614 28.83 28.12 -2.51
N GLU A 615 28.91 28.22 -1.18
CA GLU A 615 30.15 27.93 -0.43
C GLU A 615 30.44 26.42 -0.36
N PRO A 616 31.58 25.91 -0.86
CA PRO A 616 31.83 24.46 -0.98
C PRO A 616 32.04 23.75 0.37
N SER A 617 32.24 24.50 1.45
CA SER A 617 32.20 24.01 2.83
C SER A 617 30.81 23.92 3.44
N THR A 618 29.76 24.53 2.88
CA THR A 618 28.43 24.42 3.51
C THR A 618 27.80 23.06 3.19
N TYR A 619 27.62 22.24 4.22
CA TYR A 619 26.88 20.98 4.17
C TYR A 619 25.38 21.25 4.08
N GLY A 620 24.88 22.07 5.02
CA GLY A 620 23.47 22.34 5.17
C GLY A 620 23.10 23.13 6.42
N TYR A 621 21.78 23.25 6.60
CA TYR A 621 21.13 24.10 7.59
C TYR A 621 20.29 23.23 8.54
N ASP A 622 20.76 23.05 9.77
CA ASP A 622 20.09 22.33 10.85
C ASP A 622 19.17 23.31 11.59
N LEU A 623 17.87 23.22 11.26
CA LEU A 623 16.96 24.37 11.35
C LEU A 623 16.74 24.90 12.77
N MET A 624 16.89 24.03 13.77
CA MET A 624 16.66 24.32 15.18
C MET A 624 17.18 23.16 16.05
N ASN A 625 18.11 23.42 16.98
CA ASN A 625 18.46 22.46 18.03
C ASN A 625 17.24 22.15 18.90
N GLU A 626 16.99 20.87 19.13
CA GLU A 626 16.08 20.31 20.12
C GLU A 626 14.72 21.01 20.26
N PRO A 627 13.86 20.96 19.22
CA PRO A 627 12.55 21.59 19.21
C PRO A 627 11.66 21.31 20.44
N SER A 628 11.27 22.40 21.12
CA SER A 628 10.28 22.39 22.19
C SER A 628 8.87 22.74 21.70
N GLY A 629 7.83 22.33 22.42
CA GLY A 629 6.43 22.61 22.08
C GLY A 629 5.66 21.38 21.58
N THR A 630 4.82 21.56 20.55
CA THR A 630 4.06 20.48 19.91
C THR A 630 4.64 20.13 18.54
N LEU A 631 4.52 18.85 18.14
CA LEU A 631 4.96 18.39 16.83
C LEU A 631 4.28 19.15 15.67
N GLU A 632 3.01 19.54 15.83
CA GLU A 632 2.26 20.31 14.84
C GLU A 632 2.86 21.70 14.62
N ASN A 633 3.13 22.45 15.70
CA ASN A 633 3.76 23.76 15.66
C ASN A 633 5.17 23.69 15.05
N TRP A 634 5.98 22.72 15.47
CA TRP A 634 7.32 22.53 14.91
C TRP A 634 7.28 22.12 13.42
N SER A 635 6.40 21.19 13.04
CA SER A 635 6.27 20.76 11.63
C SER A 635 5.88 21.93 10.71
N ALA A 636 4.99 22.82 11.18
CA ALA A 636 4.62 24.04 10.46
C ALA A 636 5.80 25.03 10.36
N ALA A 637 6.54 25.24 11.45
CA ALA A 637 7.74 26.10 11.46
C ALA A 637 8.82 25.59 10.51
N ALA A 638 9.12 24.29 10.56
CA ALA A 638 10.09 23.64 9.70
C ALA A 638 9.68 23.71 8.22
N GLN A 639 8.44 23.34 7.86
CA GLN A 639 8.00 23.37 6.46
C GLN A 639 8.06 24.78 5.86
N VAL A 640 7.54 25.79 6.55
CA VAL A 640 7.60 27.20 6.10
C VAL A 640 9.04 27.68 5.91
N THR A 641 9.96 27.14 6.70
CA THR A 641 11.40 27.44 6.61
C THR A 641 12.07 26.72 5.44
N VAL A 642 11.79 25.43 5.21
CA VAL A 642 12.26 24.69 4.01
C VAL A 642 11.78 25.37 2.73
N ASP A 643 10.48 25.70 2.67
CA ASP A 643 9.86 26.38 1.54
C ASP A 643 10.48 27.76 1.26
N ALA A 644 11.10 28.39 2.26
CA ALA A 644 11.80 29.67 2.12
C ALA A 644 13.24 29.48 1.65
N ILE A 645 14.01 28.58 2.29
CA ILE A 645 15.37 28.19 1.85
C ILE A 645 15.37 27.78 0.38
N ARG A 646 14.41 26.94 -0.06
CA ARG A 646 14.37 26.42 -1.44
C ARG A 646 14.02 27.44 -2.53
N LYS A 647 13.70 28.68 -2.15
CA LYS A 647 13.60 29.82 -3.07
C LYS A 647 14.97 30.44 -3.41
N VAL A 648 15.99 30.21 -2.57
CA VAL A 648 17.34 30.77 -2.73
C VAL A 648 18.44 29.71 -2.89
N ASP A 649 18.30 28.54 -2.27
CA ASP A 649 19.30 27.46 -2.27
C ASP A 649 18.70 26.10 -2.66
N GLN A 650 19.20 25.54 -3.76
CA GLN A 650 18.82 24.22 -4.30
C GLN A 650 19.96 23.20 -4.26
N ARG A 651 21.00 23.42 -3.45
CA ARG A 651 22.24 22.63 -3.41
C ARG A 651 22.56 22.11 -2.01
N ASN A 652 22.42 22.91 -0.96
CA ASN A 652 22.81 22.50 0.39
C ASN A 652 21.71 21.66 1.05
N TYR A 653 22.07 20.78 1.99
CA TYR A 653 21.08 19.99 2.73
C TYR A 653 20.27 20.87 3.68
N VAL A 654 19.03 20.49 3.95
CA VAL A 654 18.26 21.02 5.08
C VAL A 654 18.08 19.89 6.08
N ILE A 655 18.46 20.15 7.33
CA ILE A 655 18.47 19.18 8.41
C ILE A 655 17.37 19.58 9.40
N VAL A 656 16.54 18.60 9.79
CA VAL A 656 15.34 18.81 10.60
C VAL A 656 15.36 17.89 11.81
N GLU A 657 15.40 18.48 12.99
CA GLU A 657 15.34 17.80 14.27
C GLU A 657 13.93 17.37 14.70
N GLY A 658 13.86 16.50 15.71
CA GLY A 658 12.63 15.96 16.27
C GLY A 658 12.19 16.59 17.60
N MET A 659 11.00 16.23 18.06
CA MET A 659 10.51 16.70 19.37
C MET A 659 11.20 15.98 20.54
N SER A 660 11.03 16.51 21.76
CA SER A 660 11.52 15.91 23.01
C SER A 660 13.05 15.75 23.03
N TYR A 661 13.75 16.85 22.78
CA TYR A 661 15.21 16.91 22.65
C TYR A 661 15.72 15.98 21.54
N SER A 662 15.08 16.08 20.36
CA SER A 662 15.42 15.33 19.14
C SER A 662 15.55 13.81 19.31
N SER A 663 14.95 13.24 20.36
CA SER A 663 15.46 11.98 20.92
C SER A 663 15.25 10.78 19.99
N ALA A 664 16.36 10.17 19.56
CA ALA A 664 16.36 9.02 18.66
C ALA A 664 15.57 7.82 19.23
N ASN A 665 15.64 7.61 20.54
CA ASN A 665 14.93 6.52 21.22
C ASN A 665 13.41 6.76 21.24
N ARG A 666 13.00 8.01 21.54
CA ARG A 666 11.58 8.40 21.63
C ARG A 666 10.96 8.70 20.27
N TRP A 667 11.77 8.79 19.19
CA TRP A 667 11.37 9.29 17.87
C TRP A 667 10.04 8.73 17.33
N PRO A 668 9.76 7.42 17.34
CA PRO A 668 8.48 6.89 16.82
C PRO A 668 7.24 7.40 17.57
N ASN A 669 7.40 7.82 18.83
CA ASN A 669 6.31 8.27 19.70
C ASN A 669 6.12 9.80 19.70
N VAL A 670 7.21 10.57 19.52
CA VAL A 670 7.20 12.05 19.64
C VAL A 670 7.40 12.78 18.30
N SER A 671 8.02 12.12 17.32
CA SER A 671 8.30 12.60 15.96
C SER A 671 7.75 11.64 14.89
N GLY A 672 6.97 10.62 15.28
CA GLY A 672 6.56 9.51 14.42
C GLY A 672 5.82 9.92 13.14
N SER A 673 5.09 11.03 13.19
CA SER A 673 4.35 11.65 12.08
C SER A 673 5.00 12.91 11.51
N LEU A 674 6.24 13.24 11.88
CA LEU A 674 7.03 14.29 11.21
C LEU A 674 7.24 13.88 9.73
N ASP A 675 6.96 14.77 8.79
CA ASP A 675 6.99 14.46 7.37
C ASP A 675 7.14 15.73 6.50
N ILE A 676 8.32 16.37 6.63
CA ILE A 676 8.67 17.60 5.91
C ILE A 676 8.93 17.31 4.43
N LYS A 677 8.49 18.24 3.57
CA LYS A 677 8.63 18.19 2.12
C LYS A 677 9.75 19.10 1.67
N ASP A 678 10.88 18.51 1.26
CA ASP A 678 11.90 19.23 0.50
C ASP A 678 11.70 18.99 -1.01
N PRO A 679 11.40 20.02 -1.83
CA PRO A 679 11.34 19.88 -3.28
C PRO A 679 12.64 19.37 -3.92
N VAL A 680 13.81 19.67 -3.34
CA VAL A 680 15.10 19.25 -3.89
C VAL A 680 15.43 17.80 -3.51
N GLY A 681 14.75 17.26 -2.50
CA GLY A 681 15.02 15.94 -1.92
C GLY A 681 16.35 15.84 -1.19
N ARG A 682 16.91 16.97 -0.72
CA ARG A 682 18.13 17.07 0.08
C ARG A 682 17.77 17.40 1.53
N LEU A 683 16.88 16.57 2.08
CA LEU A 683 16.42 16.63 3.46
C LEU A 683 17.13 15.55 4.28
N ILE A 684 17.56 15.90 5.49
CA ILE A 684 18.08 14.96 6.49
C ILE A 684 17.27 15.15 7.77
N TYR A 685 16.88 14.08 8.43
CA TYR A 685 16.37 14.14 9.79
C TYR A 685 17.55 13.96 10.75
N SER A 686 17.71 14.86 11.73
CA SER A 686 18.72 14.74 12.78
C SER A 686 18.05 14.31 14.07
N ALA A 687 18.71 13.42 14.83
CA ALA A 687 18.22 12.93 16.12
C ALA A 687 19.36 12.86 17.15
N HIS A 688 19.07 13.09 18.42
CA HIS A 688 20.07 13.11 19.50
C HIS A 688 19.97 11.87 20.38
N SER A 689 21.11 11.45 20.93
CA SER A 689 21.22 10.21 21.69
C SER A 689 22.36 10.22 22.71
N TYR A 690 22.04 10.56 23.97
CA TYR A 690 22.87 10.27 25.12
C TYR A 690 22.49 8.93 25.77
N TRP A 691 23.42 8.31 26.51
CA TRP A 691 23.30 6.93 27.04
C TRP A 691 23.51 6.87 28.57
N ASP A 692 23.37 8.02 29.24
CA ASP A 692 23.33 8.14 30.69
C ASP A 692 22.09 7.48 31.30
N TYR A 693 22.21 7.06 32.56
CA TYR A 693 21.15 6.45 33.39
C TYR A 693 20.62 5.05 32.97
N GLN A 694 21.38 3.99 33.30
CA GLN A 694 20.88 2.60 33.32
C GLN A 694 21.36 1.79 34.54
N SER A 695 20.58 1.80 35.63
CA SER A 695 20.74 0.83 36.74
C SER A 695 19.45 0.50 37.53
N ASN A 696 18.35 1.25 37.35
CA ASN A 696 17.10 1.05 38.10
C ASN A 696 15.97 0.46 37.21
N PRO A 697 15.56 -0.81 37.39
CA PRO A 697 14.46 -1.42 36.63
C PRO A 697 13.05 -0.87 36.96
N TYR A 698 12.94 0.05 37.92
CA TYR A 698 11.70 0.76 38.27
C TYR A 698 11.66 2.21 37.77
N ALA A 699 12.68 2.69 37.04
CA ALA A 699 12.65 4.01 36.42
C ALA A 699 11.66 4.02 35.24
N SER A 700 10.80 5.05 35.16
CA SER A 700 9.81 5.15 34.09
C SER A 700 10.45 5.54 32.74
N PRO A 701 9.88 5.13 31.59
CA PRO A 701 10.35 5.52 30.25
C PRO A 701 10.42 7.03 29.95
N ALA A 702 9.90 7.89 30.85
CA ALA A 702 9.98 9.35 30.72
C ALA A 702 11.36 9.93 31.11
N TYR A 703 12.30 9.12 31.63
CA TYR A 703 13.59 9.58 32.19
C TYR A 703 14.82 8.89 31.56
N PHE A 704 14.76 8.51 30.29
CA PHE A 704 15.97 8.19 29.51
C PHE A 704 16.76 9.48 29.23
N GLY A 705 18.05 9.47 29.58
CA GLY A 705 18.93 10.64 29.60
C GLY A 705 18.89 11.50 28.34
N SER A 706 18.77 12.81 28.52
CA SER A 706 18.77 13.84 27.48
C SER A 706 19.99 14.75 27.56
N ASP A 707 20.78 14.67 28.63
CA ASP A 707 21.64 15.78 29.05
C ASP A 707 23.14 15.45 28.98
N GLY A 708 23.50 14.19 28.66
CA GLY A 708 24.87 13.69 28.77
C GLY A 708 25.42 13.68 30.20
N ASN A 709 24.54 13.65 31.22
CA ASN A 709 24.86 13.82 32.63
C ASN A 709 25.34 12.51 33.29
N TYR A 710 26.36 11.89 32.68
CA TYR A 710 26.96 10.61 33.09
C TYR A 710 27.41 10.59 34.55
N ARG A 711 26.96 9.56 35.28
CA ARG A 711 27.19 9.37 36.71
C ARG A 711 28.22 8.28 36.98
N SER A 712 28.73 8.24 38.22
CA SER A 712 29.62 7.18 38.69
C SER A 712 28.97 5.79 38.71
N ASP A 713 27.65 5.73 38.90
CA ASP A 713 26.84 4.51 38.93
C ASP A 713 26.27 4.09 37.56
N ASP A 714 26.55 4.83 36.48
CA ASP A 714 26.16 4.44 35.12
C ASP A 714 27.05 3.34 34.55
N VAL A 715 26.45 2.19 34.28
CA VAL A 715 27.13 1.01 33.73
C VAL A 715 26.94 0.96 32.20
N PRO A 716 28.03 0.98 31.39
CA PRO A 716 27.91 0.84 29.94
C PRO A 716 27.45 -0.56 29.55
N ASN A 717 26.39 -0.62 28.73
CA ASN A 717 26.08 -1.81 27.94
C ASN A 717 26.74 -1.63 26.56
N PRO A 718 27.48 -2.62 26.02
CA PRO A 718 28.07 -2.54 24.68
C PRO A 718 27.08 -2.21 23.56
N ASN A 719 25.77 -2.42 23.77
CA ASN A 719 24.72 -2.08 22.82
C ASN A 719 23.90 -0.82 23.17
N SER A 720 24.29 -0.03 24.19
CA SER A 720 23.51 1.15 24.63
C SER A 720 23.14 2.09 23.47
N GLY A 721 24.11 2.46 22.63
CA GLY A 721 23.85 3.35 21.50
C GLY A 721 23.00 2.74 20.39
N ILE A 722 23.17 1.45 20.11
CA ILE A 722 22.31 0.72 19.17
C ILE A 722 20.87 0.72 19.69
N ASN A 723 20.66 0.42 20.97
CA ASN A 723 19.33 0.40 21.60
C ASN A 723 18.66 1.78 21.63
N HIS A 724 19.44 2.87 21.74
CA HIS A 724 18.91 4.23 21.73
C HIS A 724 18.61 4.74 20.31
N VAL A 725 19.35 4.31 19.27
CA VAL A 725 19.21 4.83 17.90
C VAL A 725 18.38 3.92 16.97
N ALA A 726 18.25 2.63 17.25
CA ALA A 726 17.44 1.69 16.47
C ALA A 726 15.97 2.13 16.24
N PRO A 727 15.25 2.77 17.19
CA PRO A 727 13.88 3.25 16.94
C PRO A 727 13.80 4.33 15.85
N PHE A 728 14.78 5.24 15.79
CA PHE A 728 14.90 6.24 14.74
C PHE A 728 15.30 5.62 13.39
N VAL A 729 16.26 4.68 13.39
CA VAL A 729 16.65 3.94 12.18
C VAL A 729 15.48 3.15 11.58
N ALA A 730 14.69 2.45 12.41
CA ALA A 730 13.50 1.75 11.95
C ALA A 730 12.46 2.72 11.35
N TRP A 731 12.31 3.91 11.94
CA TRP A 731 11.44 4.96 11.40
C TRP A 731 11.94 5.49 10.04
N LEU A 732 13.25 5.72 9.87
CA LEU A 732 13.86 6.10 8.59
C LEU A 732 13.64 5.02 7.52
N GLN A 733 13.84 3.75 7.87
CA GLN A 733 13.68 2.61 6.94
C GLN A 733 12.26 2.46 6.37
N THR A 734 11.22 3.00 7.04
CA THR A 734 9.85 3.07 6.47
C THR A 734 9.67 4.15 5.39
N ARG A 735 10.65 5.04 5.19
CA ARG A 735 10.58 6.23 4.34
C ARG A 735 11.74 6.26 3.34
N PRO A 736 11.60 5.77 2.09
CA PRO A 736 12.67 5.65 1.08
C PRO A 736 13.08 7.00 0.43
N TYR A 737 13.00 8.08 1.21
CA TYR A 737 13.39 9.45 0.90
C TYR A 737 13.89 10.20 2.16
N ALA A 738 13.91 9.54 3.32
CA ALA A 738 14.40 10.10 4.57
C ALA A 738 15.83 9.64 4.82
N HIS A 739 16.73 10.60 5.00
CA HIS A 739 18.12 10.34 5.38
C HIS A 739 18.32 10.72 6.85
N GLY A 740 19.30 10.11 7.51
CA GLY A 740 19.51 10.25 8.96
C GLY A 740 20.84 10.89 9.34
N ASN A 741 20.82 11.67 10.41
CA ASN A 741 21.98 12.17 11.12
C ASN A 741 21.81 11.94 12.62
N ILE A 742 22.91 11.69 13.34
CA ILE A 742 22.93 11.78 14.80
C ILE A 742 23.69 13.05 15.18
N GLY A 743 22.95 14.15 15.38
CA GLY A 743 23.49 15.50 15.59
C GLY A 743 24.27 15.66 16.89
N GLU A 744 23.90 14.90 17.91
CA GLU A 744 24.58 14.86 19.19
C GLU A 744 24.53 13.46 19.83
N PHE A 745 25.70 13.01 20.26
CA PHE A 745 25.94 11.82 21.08
C PHE A 745 27.32 11.96 21.73
N CYS A 746 27.53 11.36 22.90
CA CYS A 746 28.85 11.30 23.51
C CYS A 746 28.99 10.15 24.51
N VAL A 747 30.22 9.88 24.93
CA VAL A 747 30.52 8.93 26.02
C VAL A 747 31.62 9.50 26.92
N PRO A 748 31.63 9.18 28.24
CA PRO A 748 32.64 9.67 29.15
C PRO A 748 34.03 9.12 28.82
N ASN A 749 35.08 9.87 29.13
CA ASN A 749 36.49 9.57 28.88
C ASN A 749 37.09 8.44 29.76
N ASN A 750 36.25 7.47 30.16
CA ASN A 750 36.49 6.37 31.10
C ASN A 750 36.78 6.80 32.56
N TYR A 751 36.42 8.02 32.97
CA TYR A 751 36.58 8.51 34.36
C TYR A 751 35.80 7.68 35.41
N TYR A 752 34.67 7.07 35.01
CA TYR A 752 33.76 6.38 35.93
C TYR A 752 33.83 4.85 35.83
N GLN A 753 33.71 4.29 34.62
CA GLN A 753 33.73 2.85 34.35
C GLN A 753 34.37 2.55 32.99
N ALA A 754 34.82 1.30 32.79
CA ALA A 754 35.29 0.81 31.49
C ALA A 754 34.11 0.25 30.65
N GLY A 755 34.25 0.25 29.32
CA GLY A 755 33.24 -0.25 28.37
C GLY A 755 32.53 0.84 27.56
N TRP A 756 32.65 2.11 27.94
CA TRP A 756 32.07 3.23 27.20
C TRP A 756 32.61 3.37 25.77
N ASN A 757 33.91 3.10 25.57
CA ASN A 757 34.51 3.02 24.23
C ASN A 757 33.96 1.87 23.38
N GLU A 758 33.56 0.74 23.97
CA GLU A 758 32.98 -0.40 23.25
C GLU A 758 31.54 -0.08 22.80
N ALA A 759 30.76 0.56 23.66
CA ALA A 759 29.45 1.09 23.30
C ALA A 759 29.53 2.15 22.17
N LEU A 760 30.57 2.98 22.19
CA LEU A 760 30.87 3.97 21.14
C LEU A 760 31.23 3.28 19.81
N ASP A 761 32.11 2.28 19.83
CA ASP A 761 32.54 1.52 18.64
C ASP A 761 31.34 0.80 17.98
N ASN A 762 30.58 0.05 18.77
CA ASN A 762 29.37 -0.65 18.31
C ASN A 762 28.30 0.32 17.76
N PHE A 763 28.14 1.50 18.38
CA PHE A 763 27.26 2.54 17.86
C PHE A 763 27.74 3.10 16.52
N LEU A 764 29.02 3.42 16.38
CA LEU A 764 29.57 3.97 15.13
C LEU A 764 29.54 2.95 13.99
N ALA A 765 29.73 1.65 14.30
CA ALA A 765 29.47 0.56 13.36
C ALA A 765 28.00 0.51 12.92
N TYR A 766 27.06 0.61 13.85
CA TYR A 766 25.63 0.63 13.54
C TYR A 766 25.22 1.89 12.75
N ALA A 767 25.80 3.04 13.04
CA ALA A 767 25.58 4.29 12.30
C ALA A 767 26.12 4.21 10.87
N ARG A 768 27.35 3.67 10.69
CA ARG A 768 27.93 3.34 9.38
C ARG A 768 26.97 2.46 8.58
N ASP A 769 26.64 1.29 9.13
CA ASP A 769 25.89 0.24 8.44
C ASP A 769 24.42 0.62 8.13
N ASN A 770 23.92 1.73 8.68
CA ASN A 770 22.59 2.30 8.39
C ASN A 770 22.64 3.65 7.64
N ASN A 771 23.79 4.05 7.08
CA ASN A 771 23.98 5.29 6.33
C ASN A 771 23.62 6.58 7.13
N LEU A 772 23.90 6.61 8.43
CA LEU A 772 23.77 7.80 9.26
C LEU A 772 25.05 8.63 9.20
N SER A 773 24.95 9.95 8.99
CA SER A 773 26.03 10.87 9.40
C SER A 773 26.00 11.07 10.92
N THR A 774 27.11 11.48 11.53
CA THR A 774 27.17 11.68 12.99
C THR A 774 28.03 12.87 13.41
N ASN A 775 27.62 13.57 14.47
CA ASN A 775 28.36 14.67 15.08
C ASN A 775 28.55 14.43 16.59
N TYR A 776 29.77 14.10 16.99
CA TYR A 776 30.11 13.84 18.39
C TYR A 776 30.02 15.12 19.24
N TRP A 777 29.45 15.05 20.45
CA TRP A 777 29.34 16.17 21.38
C TRP A 777 30.41 16.11 22.48
N ALA A 778 31.37 17.02 22.57
CA ALA A 778 31.70 18.10 21.65
C ALA A 778 33.21 18.40 21.70
N ALA A 779 33.70 19.12 20.69
CA ALA A 779 34.99 19.78 20.69
C ALA A 779 34.84 21.26 21.07
N GLY A 780 35.96 21.98 21.09
CA GLY A 780 36.00 23.42 21.37
C GLY A 780 37.12 23.82 22.32
N ASN A 781 37.64 25.04 22.15
CA ASN A 781 38.47 25.68 23.16
C ASN A 781 37.58 26.12 24.35
N ASN A 782 38.13 26.10 25.57
CA ASN A 782 37.54 26.64 26.81
C ASN A 782 36.37 25.86 27.47
N TRP A 783 36.22 24.56 27.20
CA TRP A 783 35.43 23.70 28.10
C TRP A 783 36.04 23.66 29.51
N THR A 784 35.21 23.79 30.55
CA THR A 784 35.67 23.77 31.96
C THR A 784 35.96 22.34 32.41
N THR A 785 36.82 22.16 33.44
CA THR A 785 37.24 20.83 33.90
C THR A 785 36.09 19.89 34.22
N SER A 786 35.00 20.37 34.84
CA SER A 786 33.78 19.60 35.12
C SER A 786 32.99 19.17 33.87
N SER A 787 33.20 19.83 32.72
CA SER A 787 32.56 19.50 31.43
C SER A 787 33.42 18.66 30.49
N THR A 788 34.70 18.42 30.82
CA THR A 788 35.64 17.62 29.99
C THR A 788 35.30 16.12 29.91
N VAL A 789 34.23 15.66 30.57
CA VAL A 789 33.82 14.24 30.65
C VAL A 789 33.69 13.62 29.26
N CYS A 790 32.94 14.25 28.35
CA CYS A 790 32.79 13.78 26.97
C CYS A 790 33.83 14.35 25.99
N GLN A 791 34.51 15.45 26.28
CA GLN A 791 35.40 16.11 25.31
C GLN A 791 36.51 15.16 24.80
N PRO A 792 36.62 14.89 23.48
CA PRO A 792 37.51 13.86 22.95
C PRO A 792 38.98 14.34 22.86
N GLN A 793 39.21 15.65 22.91
CA GLN A 793 40.51 16.27 23.22
C GLN A 793 40.28 17.71 23.71
N PRO A 794 40.84 18.12 24.89
CA PRO A 794 40.96 19.52 25.24
C PRO A 794 42.03 20.16 24.37
N PHE A 795 41.70 21.25 23.67
CA PHE A 795 42.65 21.98 22.82
C PHE A 795 43.21 23.22 23.55
N PRO A 796 44.54 23.37 23.69
CA PRO A 796 45.60 22.40 23.40
C PRO A 796 45.72 21.32 24.48
N GLY A 797 46.09 20.10 24.09
CA GLY A 797 46.18 18.97 25.00
C GLY A 797 46.24 17.62 24.27
N THR A 798 46.19 16.53 25.04
CA THR A 798 46.26 15.15 24.52
C THR A 798 44.88 14.59 24.17
N ASP A 799 44.86 13.75 23.14
CA ASP A 799 43.73 12.87 22.79
C ASP A 799 43.18 12.14 24.03
N LYS A 800 41.86 11.99 24.10
CA LYS A 800 41.16 11.18 25.09
C LYS A 800 40.73 9.84 24.45
N PRO A 801 40.42 8.79 25.24
CA PRO A 801 40.22 7.45 24.69
C PRO A 801 39.15 7.34 23.60
N GLN A 802 38.16 8.24 23.57
CA GLN A 802 37.13 8.28 22.52
C GLN A 802 37.69 8.62 21.14
N MET A 803 38.76 9.43 21.06
CA MET A 803 39.34 9.89 19.79
C MET A 803 39.84 8.73 18.93
N ALA A 804 40.50 7.75 19.56
CA ALA A 804 41.00 6.56 18.86
C ALA A 804 39.88 5.68 18.28
N VAL A 805 38.66 5.76 18.82
CA VAL A 805 37.48 5.09 18.26
C VAL A 805 36.92 5.93 17.10
N LEU A 806 36.74 7.24 17.29
CA LEU A 806 36.22 8.16 16.28
C LEU A 806 37.06 8.17 14.99
N GLU A 807 38.39 8.19 15.13
CA GLU A 807 39.38 8.19 14.04
C GLU A 807 39.31 6.92 13.16
N ALA A 808 38.80 5.80 13.69
CA ALA A 808 38.68 4.54 12.95
C ALA A 808 37.58 4.56 11.86
N TYR A 809 36.53 5.38 12.02
CA TYR A 809 35.32 5.31 11.20
C TYR A 809 35.35 6.10 9.89
N ASN A 810 36.26 7.08 9.75
CA ASN A 810 36.38 7.90 8.54
C ASN A 810 37.04 7.17 7.33
N ASN A 811 37.33 5.87 7.44
CA ASN A 811 38.11 5.12 6.43
C ASN A 811 37.31 4.61 5.22
N PHE A 812 36.01 4.91 5.11
CA PHE A 812 35.17 4.39 4.02
C PHE A 812 34.73 5.42 2.97
N ASP A 813 34.50 6.67 3.34
CA ASP A 813 33.87 7.67 2.46
C ASP A 813 34.76 8.16 1.30
N THR A 814 36.04 7.73 1.25
CA THR A 814 36.91 7.92 0.09
C THR A 814 36.73 6.83 -0.99
N TRP A 815 36.11 5.69 -0.66
CA TRP A 815 36.03 4.50 -1.52
C TRP A 815 34.71 4.41 -2.29
N THR A 816 34.76 4.76 -3.57
CA THR A 816 33.69 4.51 -4.55
C THR A 816 33.75 3.08 -5.10
N ASN A 817 32.68 2.55 -5.70
CA ASN A 817 32.73 1.28 -6.45
C ASN A 817 31.89 1.30 -7.74
N GLN A 818 32.31 0.52 -8.74
CA GLN A 818 31.59 0.31 -10.00
C GLN A 818 32.10 -0.92 -10.75
N ASP A 819 31.32 -1.39 -11.73
CA ASP A 819 31.82 -2.31 -12.75
C ASP A 819 32.61 -1.55 -13.83
N ILE A 820 33.78 -2.09 -14.17
CA ILE A 820 34.64 -1.63 -15.26
C ILE A 820 34.38 -2.53 -16.46
N GLY A 821 34.08 -1.92 -17.61
CA GLY A 821 33.81 -2.64 -18.86
C GLY A 821 32.43 -3.34 -18.90
N THR A 822 32.26 -4.26 -19.85
CA THR A 822 30.98 -4.95 -20.03
C THR A 822 30.86 -6.16 -19.10
N VAL A 823 29.79 -6.22 -18.30
CA VAL A 823 29.40 -7.37 -17.47
C VAL A 823 27.97 -7.81 -17.82
N ILE A 824 27.60 -9.07 -17.54
CA ILE A 824 26.21 -9.54 -17.64
C ILE A 824 25.50 -9.36 -16.29
N THR A 825 26.16 -9.78 -15.21
CA THR A 825 25.69 -9.60 -13.84
C THR A 825 26.51 -8.50 -13.19
N ALA A 826 25.85 -7.46 -12.68
CA ALA A 826 26.51 -6.35 -12.01
C ALA A 826 27.21 -6.82 -10.73
N GLY A 827 28.41 -6.30 -10.47
CA GLY A 827 29.11 -6.48 -9.21
C GLY A 827 28.51 -5.65 -8.07
N ASN A 828 29.03 -5.84 -6.87
CA ASN A 828 28.63 -5.08 -5.68
C ASN A 828 29.73 -5.13 -4.62
N ALA A 829 29.83 -4.11 -3.77
CA ALA A 829 30.74 -4.07 -2.64
C ALA A 829 30.04 -3.54 -1.38
N SER A 830 30.33 -4.17 -0.25
CA SER A 830 29.97 -3.68 1.08
C SER A 830 31.19 -3.68 2.00
N TYR A 831 31.09 -2.99 3.13
CA TYR A 831 32.14 -2.93 4.14
C TYR A 831 31.53 -2.90 5.54
N ALA A 832 32.03 -3.77 6.41
CA ALA A 832 31.64 -3.82 7.81
C ALA A 832 32.84 -4.29 8.63
N GLY A 833 33.02 -3.74 9.84
CA GLY A 833 34.07 -4.18 10.78
C GLY A 833 35.48 -4.27 10.18
N GLY A 834 35.92 -3.24 9.45
CA GLY A 834 37.25 -3.20 8.82
C GLY A 834 37.42 -4.07 7.57
N THR A 835 36.38 -4.78 7.13
CA THR A 835 36.44 -5.78 6.06
C THR A 835 35.56 -5.38 4.87
N PHE A 836 36.17 -5.23 3.69
CA PHE A 836 35.48 -5.14 2.42
C PHE A 836 34.98 -6.53 2.01
N THR A 837 33.72 -6.64 1.60
CA THR A 837 33.17 -7.81 0.88
C THR A 837 32.86 -7.37 -0.54
N VAL A 838 33.64 -7.85 -1.51
CA VAL A 838 33.60 -7.38 -2.90
C VAL A 838 33.19 -8.53 -3.83
N GLN A 839 32.20 -8.28 -4.69
CA GLN A 839 31.63 -9.24 -5.62
C GLN A 839 31.76 -8.74 -7.06
N GLY A 840 32.22 -9.58 -7.98
CA GLY A 840 32.35 -9.22 -9.39
C GLY A 840 32.24 -10.41 -10.33
N ALA A 841 31.51 -10.25 -11.45
CA ALA A 841 31.20 -11.33 -12.38
C ALA A 841 31.97 -11.27 -13.72
N GLY A 842 32.78 -10.23 -13.95
CA GLY A 842 33.33 -9.87 -15.27
C GLY A 842 34.14 -10.95 -16.00
N TRP A 843 34.42 -10.69 -17.28
CA TRP A 843 34.98 -11.65 -18.24
C TRP A 843 36.47 -11.94 -18.02
N ASP A 844 37.31 -10.91 -17.93
CA ASP A 844 38.72 -11.02 -17.53
C ASP A 844 39.33 -9.61 -17.28
N ILE A 845 40.48 -9.55 -16.61
CA ILE A 845 41.35 -8.36 -16.56
C ILE A 845 42.54 -8.62 -17.50
N TRP A 846 42.25 -8.71 -18.80
CA TRP A 846 43.20 -9.19 -19.81
C TRP A 846 42.97 -8.55 -21.18
N ASN A 847 43.80 -8.91 -22.18
CA ASN A 847 43.73 -8.38 -23.55
C ASN A 847 43.69 -6.83 -23.56
N THR A 848 42.90 -6.25 -24.46
CA THR A 848 42.82 -4.80 -24.71
C THR A 848 41.74 -4.08 -23.92
N ALA A 849 40.87 -4.80 -23.21
CA ALA A 849 39.78 -4.24 -22.41
C ALA A 849 39.45 -5.14 -21.21
N ASP A 850 39.40 -4.53 -20.01
CA ASP A 850 39.06 -5.19 -18.76
C ASP A 850 37.53 -5.36 -18.59
N SER A 851 37.13 -6.37 -17.83
CA SER A 851 35.77 -6.59 -17.36
C SER A 851 35.81 -7.15 -15.93
N PHE A 852 35.48 -6.34 -14.93
CA PHE A 852 35.56 -6.68 -13.50
C PHE A 852 34.82 -5.65 -12.61
N HIS A 853 34.56 -5.98 -11.35
CA HIS A 853 34.06 -5.02 -10.35
C HIS A 853 35.23 -4.39 -9.57
N PHE A 854 35.19 -3.09 -9.33
CA PHE A 854 36.30 -2.33 -8.73
C PHE A 854 35.81 -1.44 -7.59
N VAL A 855 36.40 -1.62 -6.40
CA VAL A 855 36.27 -0.66 -5.28
C VAL A 855 37.52 0.20 -5.26
N HIS A 856 37.40 1.52 -5.36
CA HIS A 856 38.53 2.41 -5.64
C HIS A 856 38.35 3.82 -5.11
N GLN A 857 39.50 4.47 -4.88
CA GLN A 857 39.58 5.91 -4.60
C GLN A 857 40.52 6.61 -5.60
N PRO A 858 40.29 7.89 -5.92
CA PRO A 858 41.21 8.69 -6.72
C PRO A 858 42.47 9.06 -5.90
N VAL A 859 43.65 9.00 -6.52
CA VAL A 859 44.91 9.50 -5.93
C VAL A 859 45.73 10.26 -6.97
N SER A 860 46.60 11.16 -6.50
CA SER A 860 47.56 11.90 -7.32
C SER A 860 49.00 11.51 -6.95
N GLY A 861 49.90 11.50 -7.93
CA GLY A 861 51.32 11.23 -7.69
C GLY A 861 51.65 9.79 -7.26
N ASP A 862 52.64 9.68 -6.38
CA ASP A 862 53.19 8.41 -5.86
C ASP A 862 52.28 7.83 -4.77
N CYS A 863 52.13 6.50 -4.74
CA CYS A 863 51.17 5.85 -3.85
C CYS A 863 51.51 4.38 -3.59
N THR A 864 51.18 3.89 -2.40
CA THR A 864 51.18 2.46 -2.05
C THR A 864 49.79 2.02 -1.64
N ILE A 865 49.35 0.86 -2.10
CA ILE A 865 48.23 0.11 -1.51
C ILE A 865 48.76 -1.19 -0.90
N THR A 866 48.30 -1.49 0.32
CA THR A 866 48.50 -2.78 1.01
C THR A 866 47.13 -3.32 1.40
N ALA A 867 46.90 -4.62 1.26
CA ALA A 867 45.68 -5.28 1.71
C ALA A 867 45.94 -6.74 2.12
N ARG A 868 45.11 -7.27 3.01
CA ARG A 868 45.06 -8.70 3.30
C ARG A 868 43.79 -9.30 2.72
N ILE A 869 43.97 -10.28 1.84
CA ILE A 869 42.87 -11.08 1.30
C ILE A 869 42.56 -12.16 2.35
N VAL A 870 41.38 -12.11 2.93
CA VAL A 870 40.94 -12.98 4.03
C VAL A 870 40.29 -14.24 3.49
N SER A 871 39.34 -14.10 2.57
CA SER A 871 38.65 -15.21 1.93
C SER A 871 38.29 -14.91 0.47
N ARG A 872 37.93 -15.96 -0.27
CA ARG A 872 37.37 -15.87 -1.64
C ARG A 872 36.46 -17.06 -1.92
N SER A 873 35.49 -16.88 -2.81
CA SER A 873 34.63 -17.96 -3.27
C SER A 873 35.44 -19.02 -4.05
N ALA A 874 35.08 -20.30 -3.88
CA ALA A 874 35.73 -21.41 -4.61
C ALA A 874 35.37 -21.43 -6.11
N THR A 875 34.29 -20.74 -6.48
CA THR A 875 33.78 -20.59 -7.86
C THR A 875 33.52 -19.12 -8.18
N PRO A 876 33.58 -18.71 -9.47
CA PRO A 876 34.11 -19.47 -10.60
C PRO A 876 35.62 -19.78 -10.51
N ALA A 877 36.07 -20.76 -11.29
CA ALA A 877 37.48 -21.14 -11.34
C ALA A 877 38.32 -20.04 -12.01
N ASN A 878 39.53 -19.81 -11.50
CA ASN A 878 40.47 -18.76 -11.93
C ASN A 878 39.95 -17.31 -11.76
N SER A 879 38.90 -17.10 -10.98
CA SER A 879 38.44 -15.75 -10.60
C SER A 879 39.55 -14.97 -9.91
N VAL A 880 39.61 -13.66 -10.15
CA VAL A 880 40.69 -12.76 -9.71
C VAL A 880 40.22 -11.91 -8.52
N THR A 881 41.08 -11.78 -7.51
CA THR A 881 41.02 -10.72 -6.49
C THR A 881 42.44 -10.18 -6.26
N GLY A 882 42.61 -8.99 -5.67
CA GLY A 882 43.95 -8.38 -5.52
C GLY A 882 43.94 -6.92 -5.09
N VAL A 883 45.01 -6.21 -5.46
CA VAL A 883 45.12 -4.75 -5.42
C VAL A 883 45.60 -4.20 -6.77
N MET A 884 45.03 -3.10 -7.22
CA MET A 884 45.27 -2.49 -8.54
C MET A 884 45.55 -0.99 -8.43
N ILE A 885 46.39 -0.49 -9.34
CA ILE A 885 46.47 0.93 -9.72
C ILE A 885 46.20 1.03 -11.22
N ARG A 886 45.29 1.91 -11.65
CA ARG A 886 44.95 2.14 -13.07
C ARG A 886 44.85 3.62 -13.41
N GLU A 887 45.21 4.00 -14.64
CA GLU A 887 45.24 5.41 -15.08
C GLU A 887 43.84 6.03 -15.16
N SER A 888 42.83 5.27 -15.62
CA SER A 888 41.45 5.74 -15.74
C SER A 888 40.45 4.61 -15.49
N LEU A 889 39.16 4.97 -15.39
CA LEU A 889 38.05 4.03 -15.22
C LEU A 889 37.56 3.42 -16.55
N ALA A 890 38.13 3.82 -17.69
CA ALA A 890 37.84 3.19 -18.97
C ALA A 890 38.40 1.75 -19.00
N ALA A 891 37.68 0.83 -19.67
CA ALA A 891 38.01 -0.59 -19.70
C ALA A 891 39.39 -0.89 -20.28
N ASP A 892 39.84 -0.07 -21.23
CA ASP A 892 41.11 -0.17 -21.96
C ASP A 892 42.31 0.47 -21.24
N SER A 893 42.10 1.03 -20.04
CA SER A 893 43.12 1.74 -19.27
C SER A 893 44.38 0.92 -19.01
N LYS A 894 45.52 1.63 -19.01
CA LYS A 894 46.78 1.16 -18.38
C LYS A 894 46.52 0.80 -16.92
N HIS A 895 47.16 -0.27 -16.45
CA HIS A 895 47.06 -0.70 -15.05
C HIS A 895 48.30 -1.49 -14.61
N ALA A 896 48.51 -1.57 -13.29
CA ALA A 896 49.30 -2.59 -12.62
C ALA A 896 48.40 -3.29 -11.59
N LEU A 897 48.53 -4.60 -11.45
CA LEU A 897 47.64 -5.46 -10.67
C LEU A 897 48.46 -6.51 -9.91
N MET A 898 48.48 -6.44 -8.58
CA MET A 898 48.96 -7.53 -7.74
C MET A 898 47.78 -8.46 -7.40
N SER A 899 47.65 -9.56 -8.13
CA SER A 899 46.51 -10.47 -8.14
C SER A 899 46.76 -11.78 -7.40
N LEU A 900 45.67 -12.42 -6.95
CA LEU A 900 45.65 -13.74 -6.32
C LEU A 900 44.37 -14.51 -6.74
N THR A 901 44.50 -15.41 -7.73
CA THR A 901 43.35 -16.12 -8.35
C THR A 901 42.88 -17.34 -7.54
N THR A 902 41.64 -17.80 -7.75
CA THR A 902 40.97 -18.82 -6.89
C THR A 902 41.71 -20.15 -6.75
N ASN A 903 42.54 -20.51 -7.73
CA ASN A 903 43.45 -21.67 -7.73
C ASN A 903 44.72 -21.50 -6.86
N GLY A 904 44.90 -20.37 -6.17
CA GLY A 904 46.08 -20.11 -5.33
C GLY A 904 47.32 -19.63 -6.08
N TRP A 905 47.14 -19.03 -7.26
CA TRP A 905 48.21 -18.43 -8.05
C TRP A 905 48.25 -16.91 -7.82
N VAL A 906 49.43 -16.37 -7.45
CA VAL A 906 49.64 -14.94 -7.14
C VAL A 906 50.59 -14.29 -8.15
N ASP A 907 50.18 -13.22 -8.84
CA ASP A 907 51.00 -12.60 -9.91
C ASP A 907 50.83 -11.08 -10.04
N LEU A 908 51.87 -10.42 -10.58
CA LEU A 908 51.89 -9.02 -11.00
C LEU A 908 51.53 -8.91 -12.50
N GLY A 909 50.27 -8.64 -12.79
CA GLY A 909 49.75 -8.30 -14.12
C GLY A 909 49.86 -6.81 -14.42
N TYR A 910 49.89 -6.43 -15.71
CA TYR A 910 50.02 -5.04 -16.14
C TYR A 910 49.53 -4.79 -17.57
N ARG A 911 49.08 -3.56 -17.87
CA ARG A 911 48.87 -3.06 -19.24
C ARG A 911 49.66 -1.76 -19.44
N LEU A 912 50.57 -1.75 -20.41
CA LEU A 912 51.54 -0.66 -20.63
C LEU A 912 50.96 0.53 -21.41
N THR A 913 50.04 0.27 -22.34
CA THR A 913 49.41 1.27 -23.22
C THR A 913 47.90 1.13 -23.20
N THR A 914 47.19 2.24 -23.34
CA THR A 914 45.74 2.26 -23.47
C THR A 914 45.32 1.44 -24.69
N ALA A 915 44.34 0.55 -24.53
CA ALA A 915 43.92 -0.48 -25.50
C ALA A 915 45.05 -1.44 -25.96
N GLY A 916 46.18 -1.49 -25.25
CA GLY A 916 47.23 -2.49 -25.45
C GLY A 916 46.89 -3.83 -24.79
N GLY A 917 47.55 -4.90 -25.20
CA GLY A 917 47.43 -6.20 -24.54
C GLY A 917 48.03 -6.20 -23.13
N SER A 918 47.35 -6.84 -22.18
CA SER A 918 47.91 -7.12 -20.85
C SER A 918 49.10 -8.10 -20.92
N GLY A 919 50.09 -7.88 -20.06
CA GLY A 919 51.18 -8.78 -19.74
C GLY A 919 51.18 -9.17 -18.26
N HIS A 920 52.10 -10.04 -17.86
CA HIS A 920 52.25 -10.50 -16.47
C HIS A 920 53.69 -10.87 -16.15
N SER A 921 53.99 -11.17 -14.87
CA SER A 921 55.36 -11.35 -14.37
C SER A 921 55.72 -12.78 -14.01
N GLY A 922 54.78 -13.73 -14.10
CA GLY A 922 54.97 -15.15 -13.77
C GLY A 922 54.62 -15.44 -12.32
N GLY A 923 53.38 -15.87 -12.08
CA GLY A 923 52.85 -16.06 -10.73
C GLY A 923 53.34 -17.30 -9.99
N VAL A 924 53.21 -17.25 -8.66
CA VAL A 924 53.54 -18.36 -7.75
C VAL A 924 52.26 -19.10 -7.32
N SER A 925 52.23 -20.41 -7.50
CA SER A 925 51.12 -21.30 -7.11
C SER A 925 51.19 -21.74 -5.65
N GLY A 926 50.09 -22.29 -5.13
CA GLY A 926 50.03 -22.91 -3.80
C GLY A 926 49.75 -21.94 -2.65
N ILE A 927 49.30 -20.72 -2.93
CA ILE A 927 49.02 -19.71 -1.92
C ILE A 927 47.72 -20.02 -1.15
N THR A 928 47.85 -20.24 0.15
CA THR A 928 46.77 -20.32 1.14
C THR A 928 46.34 -18.93 1.63
N LEU A 929 45.07 -18.76 1.95
CA LEU A 929 44.54 -17.57 2.62
C LEU A 929 44.50 -17.76 4.15
N PRO A 930 44.55 -16.69 4.96
CA PRO A 930 44.69 -15.28 4.56
C PRO A 930 46.08 -14.96 4.00
N TYR A 931 46.17 -13.99 3.09
CA TYR A 931 47.42 -13.65 2.41
C TYR A 931 47.53 -12.16 2.08
N TRP A 932 48.75 -11.62 2.14
CA TRP A 932 49.01 -10.20 1.99
C TRP A 932 49.53 -9.84 0.60
N VAL A 933 48.95 -8.79 0.02
CA VAL A 933 49.36 -8.21 -1.27
C VAL A 933 49.59 -6.71 -1.13
N ARG A 934 50.55 -6.19 -1.89
CA ARG A 934 50.90 -4.78 -1.94
C ARG A 934 51.30 -4.38 -3.35
N LEU A 935 51.00 -3.14 -3.73
CA LEU A 935 51.42 -2.53 -4.98
C LEU A 935 51.91 -1.11 -4.70
N VAL A 936 53.13 -0.80 -5.15
CA VAL A 936 53.80 0.49 -4.96
C VAL A 936 54.00 1.16 -6.32
N ARG A 937 53.56 2.41 -6.47
CA ARG A 937 53.90 3.33 -7.56
C ARG A 937 54.94 4.33 -7.08
N SER A 938 56.00 4.53 -7.88
CA SER A 938 56.80 5.76 -7.82
C SER A 938 57.09 6.29 -9.22
N GLY A 939 56.62 7.50 -9.50
CA GLY A 939 56.55 8.10 -10.84
C GLY A 939 55.80 7.22 -11.84
N ASN A 940 56.53 6.66 -12.79
CA ASN A 940 56.03 5.69 -13.77
C ASN A 940 56.46 4.25 -13.47
N THR A 941 57.06 3.97 -12.31
CA THR A 941 57.54 2.64 -11.92
C THR A 941 56.58 1.96 -10.94
N PHE A 942 56.34 0.67 -11.13
CA PHE A 942 55.37 -0.13 -10.38
C PHE A 942 56.02 -1.41 -9.85
N LYS A 943 55.82 -1.70 -8.56
CA LYS A 943 56.38 -2.87 -7.87
C LYS A 943 55.29 -3.61 -7.11
N GLY A 944 55.03 -4.85 -7.51
CA GLY A 944 54.18 -5.78 -6.77
C GLY A 944 54.95 -6.44 -5.63
N TYR A 945 54.29 -6.64 -4.49
CA TYR A 945 54.84 -7.34 -3.33
C TYR A 945 53.80 -8.28 -2.73
N ARG A 946 54.28 -9.35 -2.09
CA ARG A 946 53.45 -10.33 -1.38
C ARG A 946 54.09 -10.79 -0.07
N ALA A 947 53.27 -11.18 0.90
CA ALA A 947 53.70 -11.77 2.16
C ALA A 947 52.70 -12.83 2.65
N ALA A 948 53.18 -13.82 3.41
CA ALA A 948 52.31 -14.70 4.18
C ALA A 948 51.70 -13.93 5.37
N ASP A 949 50.50 -14.31 5.81
CA ASP A 949 49.97 -13.87 7.10
C ASP A 949 50.66 -14.63 8.24
N VAL A 950 50.99 -13.91 9.31
CA VAL A 950 51.55 -14.43 10.55
C VAL A 950 50.72 -13.86 11.69
N GLY A 951 49.61 -14.52 12.00
CA GLY A 951 48.76 -14.19 13.15
C GLY A 951 48.05 -12.84 13.06
N GLY A 952 47.72 -12.38 11.86
CA GLY A 952 47.10 -11.06 11.64
C GLY A 952 48.02 -9.99 11.06
N ALA A 953 49.31 -10.28 10.87
CA ALA A 953 50.30 -9.34 10.33
C ALA A 953 51.03 -9.91 9.09
N PRO A 954 51.57 -9.08 8.19
CA PRO A 954 52.39 -9.56 7.08
C PRO A 954 53.78 -10.03 7.55
N ALA A 955 54.22 -11.16 7.03
CA ALA A 955 55.62 -11.57 7.07
C ALA A 955 56.53 -10.61 6.25
N SER A 956 57.84 -10.91 6.20
CA SER A 956 58.79 -10.24 5.32
C SER A 956 58.29 -10.15 3.87
N TRP A 957 58.15 -8.92 3.37
CA TRP A 957 57.62 -8.65 2.04
C TRP A 957 58.59 -9.11 0.94
N VAL A 958 58.11 -9.99 0.05
CA VAL A 958 58.82 -10.45 -1.13
C VAL A 958 58.32 -9.66 -2.34
N GLN A 959 59.21 -9.00 -3.09
CA GLN A 959 58.85 -8.39 -4.37
C GLN A 959 58.49 -9.50 -5.36
N HIS A 960 57.35 -9.35 -6.04
CA HIS A 960 56.91 -10.31 -7.05
C HIS A 960 57.14 -9.73 -8.45
N GLY A 961 57.96 -10.43 -9.24
CA GLY A 961 58.33 -10.00 -10.59
C GLY A 961 59.34 -8.86 -10.65
N ALA A 962 59.70 -8.48 -11.88
CA ALA A 962 60.49 -7.29 -12.16
C ALA A 962 59.66 -6.01 -11.96
N THR A 963 60.33 -4.89 -11.68
CA THR A 963 59.69 -3.57 -11.65
C THR A 963 59.18 -3.21 -13.05
N GLN A 964 57.89 -2.88 -13.16
CA GLN A 964 57.26 -2.51 -14.43
C GLN A 964 57.29 -1.00 -14.63
N THR A 965 57.49 -0.54 -15.86
CA THR A 965 57.43 0.89 -16.21
C THR A 965 56.17 1.15 -17.01
N ILE A 966 55.22 1.88 -16.43
CA ILE A 966 53.91 2.19 -17.00
C ILE A 966 53.71 3.70 -16.96
N THR A 967 53.78 4.34 -18.13
CA THR A 967 53.66 5.81 -18.22
C THR A 967 52.21 6.23 -17.98
N MET A 968 51.87 6.64 -16.76
CA MET A 968 50.56 7.19 -16.40
C MET A 968 50.65 8.71 -16.33
N THR A 969 50.01 9.37 -17.30
CA THR A 969 50.03 10.82 -17.57
C THR A 969 48.85 11.58 -16.96
N ALA A 970 47.78 10.89 -16.57
CA ALA A 970 46.66 11.53 -15.89
C ALA A 970 47.09 12.13 -14.53
N PRO A 971 46.61 13.35 -14.17
CA PRO A 971 46.95 13.98 -12.89
C PRO A 971 46.31 13.26 -11.70
N THR A 972 45.17 12.61 -11.94
CA THR A 972 44.47 11.71 -11.02
C THR A 972 44.47 10.32 -11.63
N ILE A 973 44.83 9.33 -10.83
CA ILE A 973 44.76 7.90 -11.14
C ILE A 973 43.85 7.20 -10.10
N TYR A 974 43.54 5.92 -10.29
CA TYR A 974 42.63 5.17 -9.41
C TYR A 974 43.32 3.98 -8.77
N ILE A 975 43.15 3.82 -7.45
CA ILE A 975 43.76 2.75 -6.65
C ILE A 975 42.69 1.96 -5.92
N GLY A 976 42.83 0.63 -5.81
CA GLY A 976 41.90 -0.17 -5.02
C GLY A 976 41.84 -1.67 -5.29
N LEU A 977 40.65 -2.24 -5.08
CA LEU A 977 40.36 -3.66 -4.93
C LEU A 977 39.53 -4.19 -6.12
N PRO A 978 40.15 -4.87 -7.10
CA PRO A 978 39.45 -5.54 -8.20
C PRO A 978 38.92 -6.92 -7.78
N VAL A 979 37.71 -7.28 -8.25
CA VAL A 979 37.21 -8.67 -8.25
C VAL A 979 36.61 -9.03 -9.61
N CYS A 980 37.02 -10.17 -10.18
CA CYS A 980 36.62 -10.63 -11.50
C CYS A 980 36.27 -12.12 -11.49
N GLY A 981 35.01 -12.46 -11.74
CA GLY A 981 34.49 -13.84 -11.78
C GLY A 981 34.84 -14.66 -13.04
N LYS A 982 35.68 -14.14 -13.94
CA LYS A 982 36.10 -14.73 -15.22
C LYS A 982 34.99 -15.45 -16.01
N SER A 983 33.78 -14.88 -16.06
CA SER A 983 32.61 -15.56 -16.64
C SER A 983 31.53 -14.65 -17.23
N GLY A 984 31.64 -13.33 -17.07
CA GLY A 984 30.61 -12.35 -17.44
C GLY A 984 29.37 -12.33 -16.53
N GLY A 985 28.86 -13.50 -16.14
CA GLY A 985 27.57 -13.64 -15.46
C GLY A 985 27.56 -14.28 -14.06
N THR A 986 28.64 -14.95 -13.62
CA THR A 986 28.70 -15.56 -12.28
C THR A 986 29.61 -14.76 -11.36
N LEU A 987 29.05 -14.21 -10.28
CA LEU A 987 29.78 -13.46 -9.27
C LEU A 987 30.81 -14.35 -8.56
N SER A 988 32.05 -13.87 -8.47
CA SER A 988 33.01 -14.30 -7.44
C SER A 988 32.98 -13.29 -6.30
N THR A 989 33.02 -13.76 -5.05
CA THR A 989 33.10 -12.93 -3.85
C THR A 989 34.49 -13.05 -3.24
N ALA A 990 35.05 -11.94 -2.75
CA ALA A 990 36.25 -11.92 -1.90
C ALA A 990 35.99 -11.09 -0.65
N THR A 991 36.59 -11.47 0.49
CA THR A 991 36.67 -10.62 1.68
C THR A 991 38.11 -10.17 1.91
N ILE A 992 38.29 -8.87 2.14
CA ILE A 992 39.58 -8.19 2.16
C ILE A 992 39.59 -7.21 3.35
N ASP A 993 40.56 -7.33 4.24
CA ASP A 993 40.72 -6.45 5.39
C ASP A 993 42.12 -5.81 5.43
N ASN A 994 42.37 -4.96 6.44
CA ASN A 994 43.62 -4.21 6.62
C ASN A 994 44.04 -3.41 5.37
N VAL A 995 43.04 -2.93 4.61
CA VAL A 995 43.24 -2.16 3.39
C VAL A 995 43.76 -0.77 3.75
N THR A 996 44.97 -0.47 3.33
CA THR A 996 45.65 0.79 3.60
C THR A 996 46.20 1.38 2.31
N VAL A 997 45.97 2.68 2.11
CA VAL A 997 46.56 3.47 1.03
C VAL A 997 47.39 4.59 1.64
N THR A 998 48.61 4.76 1.17
CA THR A 998 49.50 5.86 1.59
C THR A 998 50.09 6.58 0.40
N THR A 999 50.10 7.90 0.46
CA THR A 999 50.91 8.80 -0.38
C THR A 999 52.16 9.22 0.41
N PRO A 1000 53.35 9.32 -0.22
CA PRO A 1000 54.57 9.83 0.43
C PRO A 1000 54.47 11.31 0.85
#